data_AF-A0A7M7QVJ1-F1
#
_entry.id   AF-A0A7M7QVJ1-F1
#
_cell.length_a   1.000
_cell.length_b   1.000
_cell.length_c   1.000
_cell.angle_alpha   90.00
_cell.angle_beta   90.00
_cell.angle_gamma   90.00
#
_symmetry.space_group_name_H-M   'P 1'
#
loop_
_entity.id
_entity.type
_entity.pdbx_description
1 polymer ?
#
loop_
_entity_poly.entity_id
_entity_poly.type
_entity_poly.pdbx_seq_one_letter_code
_entity_poly.pdbx_strand_id
1 'polypeptide(L)'
;MEEGNSGGIIDMEFLVHSFGISFILGLLLALWFKRREKTKSVCIVVLGDIGRSPRMQYHATSFTREGYAVEIVGYPGSPPLQELQDHANVKIHYLRNPPNLNNQLTRLLSYAVKVVWQSLNLSYVLFFKCNSSFLLIQNPPAIPTIPVCWFYCYARRVEFAIDWHNYAHTIMALSLGQNHRLVKLATFIESFFGAKARHNFCVTKAMQEDLEKKWKIQAKVLYDRPPEEFHPISIEEKHELLLKLSKDYDIFKGTEENCTAFTTQLPNGEVALRNDRPALVVSSTSWTEDEDFSILLDALSDYETECETSKNIKFPDLICVITGKGPLKDFYKAIIEKKNWKHVTIITPWLETEDYPKLLASADLGVCLHTSSSGLDLPMKVVDMFGCGLPVCAYNFKCLPELVRHNENSLVFSDCEALTKQLKSWFTNFPNDVGQQQRNSRFKYELTMFQQLRWHGNWKTKKNVVVNERPIIGILSQEISYKLNEVYPGMYDSYIAASYVKYIESAGARVVPIWIGQPVSYYKDILGKINGVLFPGGSTYFNQSNGYADAGAVIYKIAKKFNKQGDFFPIWGTCLGFELLTYVAANKFEHRSDCSSHNQALPLEFTSDFRDSRLFGKAPSDVIQILRSENVTGNYHRYCVTQEGLAKANLTNKFRVMSVNHDWNGQEFISTLEHVSMPFYGVQFHPEKNAYEWVKGKNIPHSFNAVRTNQYFADFFVNEARKNHHAFPSAGEENAALIYNYPATFTGMKGSSYLQCYMFKVNA
;
A
#
# COMPACT_ATOMS: atom_id res chain seq x y z
N MET A 1 77.56 27.16 9.97
CA MET A 1 77.06 28.22 10.86
C MET A 1 75.59 27.93 11.07
N GLU A 2 75.28 27.65 12.32
CA GLU A 2 73.93 27.45 12.87
C GLU A 2 73.08 28.69 12.63
N GLU A 3 71.78 28.50 12.42
CA GLU A 3 70.77 29.28 13.14
C GLU A 3 69.44 28.51 13.13
N GLY A 4 69.06 28.06 14.32
CA GLY A 4 67.82 27.35 14.57
C GLY A 4 66.62 28.29 14.51
N ASN A 5 65.52 27.80 13.95
CA ASN A 5 64.21 28.41 14.11
C ASN A 5 63.29 27.39 14.78
N SER A 6 63.41 27.30 16.11
CA SER A 6 62.45 26.62 16.99
C SER A 6 61.22 27.50 17.15
N GLY A 7 60.27 27.36 16.21
CA GLY A 7 59.01 28.11 16.19
C GLY A 7 57.79 27.18 16.18
N GLY A 8 57.26 26.89 17.38
CA GLY A 8 55.83 26.63 17.58
C GLY A 8 55.30 25.22 17.26
N ILE A 9 55.71 24.21 18.02
CA ILE A 9 54.77 23.14 18.38
C ILE A 9 53.72 23.82 19.26
N ILE A 10 52.61 24.26 18.66
CA ILE A 10 51.42 24.60 19.44
C ILE A 10 50.98 23.30 20.07
N ASP A 11 51.22 23.22 21.37
CA ASP A 11 50.98 22.05 22.19
C ASP A 11 49.53 21.58 22.01
N MET A 12 49.37 20.42 21.39
CA MET A 12 48.06 19.85 21.07
C MET A 12 47.26 19.58 22.36
N GLU A 13 47.96 19.37 23.49
CA GLU A 13 47.36 19.32 24.83
C GLU A 13 46.80 20.68 25.26
N PHE A 14 47.48 21.79 24.96
CA PHE A 14 47.02 23.13 25.30
C PHE A 14 45.79 23.54 24.45
N LEU A 15 45.76 23.13 23.18
CA LEU A 15 44.60 23.35 22.30
C LEU A 15 43.41 22.48 22.73
N VAL A 16 43.63 21.24 23.16
CA VAL A 16 42.60 20.34 23.70
C VAL A 16 42.09 20.79 25.08
N HIS A 17 42.97 21.31 25.96
CA HIS A 17 42.60 21.84 27.27
C HIS A 17 41.89 23.19 27.19
N SER A 18 42.37 24.12 26.35
CA SER A 18 41.71 25.41 26.13
C SER A 18 40.34 25.23 25.47
N PHE A 19 40.23 24.35 24.47
CA PHE A 19 38.95 24.01 23.84
C PHE A 19 38.03 23.24 24.80
N GLY A 20 38.58 22.34 25.62
CA GLY A 20 37.84 21.55 26.61
C GLY A 20 37.24 22.41 27.73
N ILE A 21 38.03 23.31 28.33
CA ILE A 21 37.56 24.21 29.40
C ILE A 21 36.55 25.23 28.84
N SER A 22 36.84 25.83 27.67
CA SER A 22 35.89 26.75 27.02
C SER A 22 34.60 26.05 26.58
N PHE A 23 34.67 24.78 26.15
CA PHE A 23 33.51 23.98 25.81
C PHE A 23 32.68 23.64 27.05
N ILE A 24 33.31 23.22 28.15
CA ILE A 24 32.64 22.93 29.42
C ILE A 24 31.97 24.19 29.97
N LEU A 25 32.66 25.33 30.00
CA LEU A 25 32.10 26.60 30.46
C LEU A 25 30.95 27.07 29.56
N GLY A 26 31.12 26.96 28.23
CA GLY A 26 30.08 27.26 27.25
C GLY A 26 28.87 26.32 27.35
N LEU A 27 29.09 25.05 27.66
CA LEU A 27 28.04 24.05 27.88
C LEU A 27 27.27 24.34 29.17
N LEU A 28 27.97 24.71 30.25
CA LEU A 28 27.35 25.16 31.51
C LEU A 28 26.53 26.44 31.30
N LEU A 29 27.03 27.42 30.55
CA LEU A 29 26.28 28.64 30.19
C LEU A 29 25.07 28.34 29.29
N ALA A 30 25.23 27.43 28.32
CA ALA A 30 24.15 26.96 27.46
C ALA A 30 23.06 26.21 28.25
N LEU A 31 23.45 25.46 29.28
CA LEU A 31 22.53 24.79 30.20
C LEU A 31 21.79 25.79 31.11
N TRP A 32 22.44 26.89 31.49
CA TRP A 32 21.88 27.85 32.46
C TRP A 32 20.92 28.88 31.85
N PHE A 33 21.12 29.31 30.58
CA PHE A 33 20.43 30.49 30.03
C PHE A 33 19.32 30.27 28.99
N LYS A 34 19.07 29.07 28.48
CA LYS A 34 18.07 28.89 27.39
C LYS A 34 16.99 27.86 27.71
N ARG A 35 15.96 28.28 28.45
CA ARG A 35 14.63 27.66 28.31
C ARG A 35 14.05 28.10 26.97
N ARG A 36 13.79 27.14 26.08
CA ARG A 36 13.27 27.41 24.73
C ARG A 36 11.74 27.42 24.72
N GLU A 37 11.18 28.44 24.09
CA GLU A 37 9.75 28.45 23.75
C GLU A 37 9.48 27.45 22.62
N LYS A 38 8.30 26.82 22.67
CA LYS A 38 7.85 25.92 21.62
C LYS A 38 7.50 26.73 20.38
N THR A 39 8.34 26.63 19.36
CA THR A 39 8.15 27.28 18.04
C THR A 39 8.02 26.21 16.96
N LYS A 40 7.44 26.53 15.81
CA LYS A 40 7.43 25.63 14.64
C LYS A 40 8.83 25.52 14.03
N SER A 41 9.72 24.80 14.69
CA SER A 41 11.12 24.63 14.28
C SER A 41 11.62 23.21 14.58
N VAL A 42 12.31 22.61 13.61
CA VAL A 42 12.85 21.25 13.71
C VAL A 42 14.33 21.23 13.30
N CYS A 43 15.14 20.46 14.03
CA CYS A 43 16.51 20.15 13.66
C CYS A 43 16.58 18.68 13.23
N ILE A 44 17.05 18.42 12.02
CA ILE A 44 17.18 17.10 11.43
C ILE A 44 18.66 16.74 11.42
N VAL A 45 19.03 15.67 12.11
CA VAL A 45 20.43 15.21 12.17
C VAL A 45 20.62 13.97 11.31
N VAL A 46 21.56 14.10 10.38
CA VAL A 46 22.06 13.04 9.51
C VAL A 46 23.55 12.91 9.78
N LEU A 47 24.00 11.92 10.54
CA LEU A 47 25.43 11.69 10.79
C LEU A 47 26.10 11.00 9.57
N GLY A 48 25.95 11.61 8.41
CA GLY A 48 26.38 11.13 7.09
C GLY A 48 26.27 12.25 6.05
N ASP A 49 26.50 11.92 4.78
CA ASP A 49 26.29 12.85 3.66
C ASP A 49 24.79 13.19 3.52
N ILE A 50 24.45 14.48 3.63
CA ILE A 50 23.07 14.97 3.56
C ILE A 50 22.44 14.62 2.21
N GLY A 51 23.16 14.84 1.10
CA GLY A 51 22.64 14.62 -0.25
C GLY A 51 22.35 13.14 -0.55
N ARG A 52 22.95 12.22 0.20
CA ARG A 52 22.73 10.77 0.09
C ARG A 52 21.73 10.20 1.09
N SER A 53 20.99 11.06 1.77
CA SER A 53 20.00 10.66 2.77
C SER A 53 18.60 11.09 2.33
N PRO A 54 18.05 10.51 1.26
CA PRO A 54 16.82 10.99 0.60
C PRO A 54 15.64 11.10 1.56
N ARG A 55 15.39 10.07 2.37
CA ARG A 55 14.28 10.07 3.36
C ARG A 55 14.35 11.25 4.34
N MET A 56 15.54 11.63 4.80
CA MET A 56 15.72 12.76 5.72
C MET A 56 15.55 14.10 5.00
N GLN A 57 15.94 14.18 3.73
CA GLN A 57 15.64 15.33 2.89
C GLN A 57 14.12 15.46 2.64
N TYR A 58 13.42 14.35 2.44
CA TYR A 58 11.96 14.35 2.27
C TYR A 58 11.21 14.73 3.56
N HIS A 59 11.76 14.37 4.72
CA HIS A 59 11.30 14.91 6.00
C HIS A 59 11.48 16.42 6.06
N ALA A 60 12.67 16.92 5.71
CA ALA A 60 12.96 18.35 5.69
C ALA A 60 11.99 19.12 4.79
N THR A 61 11.77 18.65 3.55
CA THR A 61 10.83 19.30 2.60
C THR A 61 9.39 19.23 3.10
N SER A 62 9.00 18.14 3.77
CA SER A 62 7.64 18.05 4.32
C SER A 62 7.43 19.01 5.50
N PHE A 63 8.44 19.19 6.34
CA PHE A 63 8.40 20.18 7.42
C PHE A 63 8.36 21.61 6.89
N THR A 64 9.16 21.96 5.86
CA THR A 64 9.10 23.30 5.25
C THR A 64 7.73 23.59 4.65
N ARG A 65 7.14 22.61 3.95
CA ARG A 65 5.78 22.72 3.38
C ARG A 65 4.68 22.91 4.44
N GLU A 66 4.87 22.40 5.66
CA GLU A 66 3.96 22.65 6.80
C GLU A 66 4.31 23.91 7.62
N GLY A 67 5.22 24.75 7.12
CA GLY A 67 5.58 26.03 7.71
C GLY A 67 6.52 25.93 8.91
N TYR A 68 7.34 24.88 9.00
CA TYR A 68 8.41 24.80 10.00
C TYR A 68 9.69 25.48 9.48
N ALA A 69 10.40 26.15 10.39
CA ALA A 69 11.83 26.43 10.17
C ALA A 69 12.63 25.13 10.34
N VAL A 70 13.50 24.83 9.37
CA VAL A 70 14.23 23.56 9.34
C VAL A 70 15.73 23.82 9.45
N GLU A 71 16.36 23.17 10.41
CA GLU A 71 17.82 23.09 10.50
C GLU A 71 18.25 21.68 10.14
N ILE A 72 19.27 21.51 9.29
CA ILE A 72 19.80 20.20 8.91
C ILE A 72 21.26 20.13 9.35
N VAL A 73 21.63 19.10 10.10
CA VAL A 73 23.00 18.87 10.57
C VAL A 73 23.54 17.60 9.93
N GLY A 74 24.67 17.68 9.24
CA GLY A 74 25.31 16.51 8.62
C GLY A 74 26.61 16.84 7.90
N TYR A 75 27.17 15.89 7.16
CA TYR A 75 28.40 16.09 6.41
C TYR A 75 28.13 16.64 5.01
N PRO A 76 29.06 17.44 4.45
CA PRO A 76 29.01 17.82 3.05
C PRO A 76 29.33 16.61 2.15
N GLY A 77 28.94 16.69 0.89
CA GLY A 77 29.16 15.63 -0.09
C GLY A 77 28.34 15.90 -1.34
N SER A 78 27.41 14.99 -1.66
CA SER A 78 26.44 15.21 -2.74
C SER A 78 25.55 16.44 -2.46
N PRO A 79 25.18 17.21 -3.49
CA PRO A 79 24.28 18.36 -3.31
C PRO A 79 22.93 17.89 -2.75
N PRO A 80 22.37 18.56 -1.72
CA PRO A 80 21.01 18.30 -1.26
C PRO A 80 19.95 18.63 -2.34
N LEU A 81 18.70 18.23 -2.14
CA LEU A 81 17.58 18.63 -3.01
C LEU A 81 17.55 20.14 -3.21
N GLN A 82 17.35 20.58 -4.46
CA GLN A 82 17.35 22.00 -4.82
C GLN A 82 16.33 22.81 -3.98
N GLU A 83 15.14 22.24 -3.74
CA GLU A 83 14.10 22.83 -2.88
C GLU A 83 14.61 23.13 -1.45
N LEU A 84 15.59 22.37 -0.92
CA LEU A 84 16.16 22.63 0.41
C LEU A 84 17.29 23.66 0.38
N GLN A 85 18.04 23.73 -0.72
CA GLN A 85 19.13 24.68 -0.86
C GLN A 85 18.62 26.12 -0.99
N ASP A 86 17.53 26.31 -1.72
CA ASP A 86 17.02 27.64 -2.08
C ASP A 86 15.98 28.19 -1.08
N HIS A 87 15.54 27.37 -0.12
CA HIS A 87 14.43 27.74 0.76
C HIS A 87 14.88 28.60 1.95
N ALA A 88 14.33 29.81 2.06
CA ALA A 88 14.74 30.82 3.05
C ALA A 88 14.65 30.36 4.53
N ASN A 89 13.73 29.43 4.84
CA ASN A 89 13.56 28.89 6.19
C ASN A 89 14.39 27.61 6.47
N VAL A 90 15.29 27.22 5.57
CA VAL A 90 16.21 26.09 5.75
C VAL A 90 17.60 26.58 6.10
N LYS A 91 18.24 25.96 7.09
CA LYS A 91 19.65 26.22 7.45
C LYS A 91 20.42 24.92 7.52
N ILE A 92 21.47 24.78 6.71
CA ILE A 92 22.32 23.59 6.70
C ILE A 92 23.59 23.87 7.52
N HIS A 93 23.84 23.05 8.54
CA HIS A 93 24.99 23.13 9.43
C HIS A 93 25.92 21.94 9.17
N TYR A 94 26.99 22.18 8.43
CA TYR A 94 27.96 21.14 8.11
C TYR A 94 28.86 20.76 9.30
N LEU A 95 29.00 19.46 9.52
CA LEU A 95 29.95 18.84 10.43
C LEU A 95 31.36 18.81 9.82
N ARG A 96 32.38 18.82 10.68
CA ARG A 96 33.78 18.70 10.25
C ARG A 96 34.17 17.23 10.17
N ASN A 97 34.76 16.82 9.04
CA ASN A 97 35.25 15.46 8.85
C ASN A 97 36.24 15.06 9.96
N PRO A 98 36.16 13.81 10.47
CA PRO A 98 37.14 13.31 11.43
C PRO A 98 38.54 13.22 10.80
N PRO A 99 39.61 13.43 11.58
CA PRO A 99 40.97 13.28 11.08
C PRO A 99 41.21 11.85 10.59
N ASN A 100 41.85 11.70 9.42
CA ASN A 100 42.15 10.40 8.85
C ASN A 100 43.44 9.85 9.47
N LEU A 101 43.31 9.06 10.53
CA LEU A 101 44.42 8.48 11.29
C LEU A 101 44.63 6.98 11.00
N ASN A 102 44.03 6.45 9.94
CA ASN A 102 44.07 5.02 9.62
C ASN A 102 45.49 4.48 9.37
N ASN A 103 46.43 5.34 8.98
CA ASN A 103 47.83 4.97 8.76
C ASN A 103 48.71 5.17 10.01
N GLN A 104 48.18 5.74 11.09
CA GLN A 104 48.96 6.12 12.28
C GLN A 104 48.52 5.39 13.56
N LEU A 105 47.29 4.87 13.63
CA LEU A 105 46.73 4.23 14.81
C LEU A 105 46.12 2.86 14.46
N THR A 106 46.02 1.97 15.45
CA THR A 106 45.30 0.69 15.28
C THR A 106 43.82 0.95 14.96
N ARG A 107 43.18 0.05 14.20
CA ARG A 107 41.78 0.20 13.73
C ARG A 107 40.79 0.53 14.86
N LEU A 108 40.98 -0.06 16.05
CA LEU A 108 40.14 0.19 17.23
C LEU A 108 40.33 1.63 17.75
N LEU A 109 41.58 2.09 17.84
CA LEU A 109 41.91 3.42 18.34
C LEU A 109 41.48 4.51 17.35
N SER A 110 41.66 4.29 16.04
CA SER A 110 41.14 5.16 14.98
C SER A 110 39.61 5.29 15.06
N TYR A 111 38.90 4.19 15.31
CA TYR A 111 37.45 4.22 15.50
C TYR A 111 37.06 4.98 16.78
N ALA A 112 37.77 4.77 17.89
CA ALA A 112 37.53 5.50 19.14
C ALA A 112 37.73 7.02 18.96
N VAL A 113 38.84 7.43 18.33
CA VAL A 113 39.11 8.84 18.00
C VAL A 113 38.01 9.41 17.10
N LYS A 114 37.58 8.66 16.08
CA LYS A 114 36.46 9.07 15.21
C LYS A 114 35.18 9.31 16.02
N VAL A 115 34.81 8.39 16.91
CA VAL A 115 33.60 8.53 17.74
C VAL A 115 33.69 9.73 18.67
N VAL A 116 34.86 9.96 19.31
CA VAL A 116 35.08 11.14 20.17
C VAL A 116 34.97 12.44 19.35
N TRP A 117 35.63 12.51 18.19
CA TRP A 117 35.55 13.66 17.29
C TRP A 117 34.11 13.95 16.86
N GLN A 118 33.40 12.92 16.39
CA GLN A 118 32.00 13.03 15.97
C GLN A 118 31.12 13.50 17.13
N SER A 119 31.35 13.00 18.35
CA SER A 119 30.58 13.39 19.54
C SER A 119 30.80 14.87 19.89
N LEU A 120 32.05 15.33 19.90
CA LEU A 120 32.39 16.73 20.19
C LEU A 120 31.88 17.67 19.11
N ASN A 121 32.06 17.32 17.83
CA ASN A 121 31.65 18.17 16.72
C ASN A 121 30.12 18.27 16.62
N LEU A 122 29.41 17.15 16.75
CA LEU A 122 27.94 17.14 16.78
C LEU A 122 27.42 17.92 17.98
N SER A 123 27.98 17.71 19.18
CA SER A 123 27.58 18.47 20.38
C SER A 123 27.79 19.97 20.19
N TYR A 124 28.95 20.38 19.64
CA TYR A 124 29.22 21.78 19.37
C TYR A 124 28.17 22.41 18.44
N VAL A 125 27.85 21.75 17.32
CA VAL A 125 26.84 22.27 16.38
C VAL A 125 25.45 22.32 17.04
N LEU A 126 25.04 21.28 17.77
CA LEU A 126 23.73 21.24 18.40
C LEU A 126 23.56 22.33 19.49
N PHE A 127 24.54 22.47 20.39
CA PHE A 127 24.45 23.40 21.53
C PHE A 127 24.65 24.87 21.15
N PHE A 128 25.50 25.16 20.17
CA PHE A 128 25.90 26.53 19.84
C PHE A 128 25.30 27.07 18.54
N LYS A 129 24.95 26.21 17.57
CA LYS A 129 24.41 26.66 16.27
C LYS A 129 22.92 26.42 16.09
N CYS A 130 22.40 25.30 16.60
CA CYS A 130 21.00 24.94 16.41
C CYS A 130 20.07 25.59 17.44
N ASN A 131 18.90 26.03 17.02
CA ASN A 131 17.88 26.64 17.89
C ASN A 131 16.47 26.03 17.81
N SER A 132 16.29 24.90 17.14
CA SER A 132 14.98 24.24 17.02
C SER A 132 14.39 23.68 18.33
N SER A 133 13.06 23.54 18.36
CA SER A 133 12.30 22.99 19.49
C SER A 133 12.02 21.48 19.38
N PHE A 134 12.15 20.92 18.19
CA PHE A 134 12.13 19.48 17.90
C PHE A 134 13.47 19.05 17.31
N LEU A 135 13.89 17.81 17.61
CA LEU A 135 15.03 17.17 16.99
C LEU A 135 14.65 15.79 16.48
N LEU A 136 14.89 15.55 15.19
CA LEU A 136 14.66 14.29 14.49
C LEU A 136 16.00 13.71 14.03
N ILE A 137 16.26 12.44 14.32
CA ILE A 137 17.45 11.74 13.82
C ILE A 137 17.08 10.53 13.00
N GLN A 138 17.98 10.14 12.10
CA GLN A 138 17.95 8.83 11.46
C GLN A 138 18.76 7.81 12.28
N ASN A 139 18.25 6.59 12.41
CA ASN A 139 19.05 5.43 12.80
C ASN A 139 19.07 4.40 11.67
N PRO A 140 20.25 3.95 11.20
CA PRO A 140 21.61 4.20 11.69
C PRO A 140 22.22 5.57 11.26
N PRO A 141 23.38 6.00 11.83
CA PRO A 141 24.19 5.31 12.83
C PRO A 141 23.76 5.61 14.27
N ALA A 142 23.80 4.59 15.15
CA ALA A 142 23.47 4.74 16.56
C ALA A 142 24.60 5.43 17.38
N ILE A 143 25.85 5.12 17.05
CA ILE A 143 27.05 5.59 17.77
C ILE A 143 27.74 6.68 16.93
N PRO A 144 28.01 7.88 17.48
CA PRO A 144 27.55 8.44 18.75
C PRO A 144 26.20 9.17 18.70
N THR A 145 25.47 9.09 17.57
CA THR A 145 24.31 9.95 17.28
C THR A 145 23.22 9.92 18.36
N ILE A 146 22.71 8.73 18.73
CA ILE A 146 21.55 8.64 19.63
C ILE A 146 21.91 9.18 21.03
N PRO A 147 23.03 8.78 21.69
CA PRO A 147 23.38 9.30 23.01
C PRO A 147 23.61 10.82 23.02
N VAL A 148 24.32 11.36 22.02
CA VAL A 148 24.63 12.80 21.94
C VAL A 148 23.35 13.62 21.72
N CYS A 149 22.49 13.18 20.79
CA CYS A 149 21.24 13.87 20.50
C CYS A 149 20.25 13.76 21.67
N TRP A 150 20.16 12.61 22.33
CA TRP A 150 19.36 12.44 23.54
C TRP A 150 19.83 13.38 24.65
N PHE A 151 21.14 13.46 24.91
CA PHE A 151 21.69 14.34 25.93
C PHE A 151 21.39 15.81 25.64
N TYR A 152 21.57 16.23 24.38
CA TYR A 152 21.17 17.57 23.94
C TYR A 152 19.69 17.85 24.19
N CYS A 153 18.81 16.91 23.82
CA CYS A 153 17.37 17.07 24.00
C CYS A 153 16.97 17.15 25.47
N TYR A 154 17.56 16.31 26.30
CA TYR A 154 17.37 16.35 27.76
C TYR A 154 17.84 17.68 28.36
N ALA A 155 19.07 18.10 28.03
CA ALA A 155 19.68 19.34 28.50
C ALA A 155 18.89 20.60 28.10
N ARG A 156 18.37 20.63 26.87
CA ARG A 156 17.73 21.82 26.27
C ARG A 156 16.20 21.76 26.27
N ARG A 157 15.61 20.70 26.84
CA ARG A 157 14.16 20.41 26.82
C ARG A 157 13.56 20.45 25.41
N VAL A 158 14.31 19.90 24.45
CA VAL A 158 13.89 19.74 23.05
C VAL A 158 13.19 18.38 22.93
N GLU A 159 12.12 18.31 22.15
CA GLU A 159 11.41 17.06 21.90
C GLU A 159 12.26 16.15 20.99
N PHE A 160 12.49 14.90 21.40
CA PHE A 160 13.39 13.97 20.72
C PHE A 160 12.63 12.91 19.94
N ALA A 161 12.92 12.82 18.64
CA ALA A 161 12.35 11.85 17.71
C ALA A 161 13.43 11.02 16.99
N ILE A 162 13.16 9.74 16.78
CA ILE A 162 14.02 8.82 16.01
C ILE A 162 13.20 8.24 14.86
N ASP A 163 13.75 8.27 13.65
CA ASP A 163 13.26 7.52 12.51
C ASP A 163 14.15 6.30 12.27
N TRP A 164 13.58 5.12 12.49
CA TRP A 164 14.24 3.82 12.44
C TRP A 164 14.14 3.24 11.03
N HIS A 165 15.26 3.18 10.32
CA HIS A 165 15.35 2.62 8.96
C HIS A 165 15.91 1.20 9.01
N ASN A 166 16.94 1.01 9.82
CA ASN A 166 17.57 -0.27 10.08
C ASN A 166 18.24 -0.23 11.47
N TYR A 167 18.84 -1.32 11.92
CA TYR A 167 19.60 -1.34 13.15
C TYR A 167 21.11 -1.24 12.91
N ALA A 168 21.75 -0.33 13.63
CA ALA A 168 23.20 -0.16 13.63
C ALA A 168 23.90 -1.45 14.09
N HIS A 169 23.36 -2.16 15.09
CA HIS A 169 23.97 -3.41 15.54
C HIS A 169 23.91 -4.52 14.48
N THR A 170 22.82 -4.65 13.71
CA THR A 170 22.73 -5.67 12.65
C THR A 170 23.68 -5.38 11.50
N ILE A 171 23.80 -4.10 11.09
CA ILE A 171 24.75 -3.70 10.04
C ILE A 171 26.19 -3.97 10.51
N MET A 172 26.51 -3.60 11.75
CA MET A 172 27.84 -3.83 12.29
C MET A 172 28.18 -5.32 12.42
N ALA A 173 27.19 -6.15 12.74
CA ALA A 173 27.36 -7.59 12.89
C ALA A 173 27.76 -8.29 11.58
N LEU A 174 27.42 -7.74 10.40
CA LEU A 174 27.87 -8.28 9.11
C LEU A 174 29.41 -8.32 9.01
N SER A 175 30.08 -7.26 9.48
CA SER A 175 31.54 -7.14 9.37
C SER A 175 32.33 -7.63 10.60
N LEU A 176 31.74 -7.57 11.81
CA LEU A 176 32.43 -7.89 13.07
C LEU A 176 31.94 -9.18 13.74
N GLY A 177 30.81 -9.73 13.30
CA GLY A 177 30.14 -10.87 13.92
C GLY A 177 29.24 -10.47 15.11
N GLN A 178 28.18 -11.27 15.33
CA GLN A 178 27.13 -11.00 16.33
C GLN A 178 27.63 -10.88 17.77
N ASN A 179 28.70 -11.61 18.12
CA ASN A 179 29.23 -11.66 19.49
C ASN A 179 30.21 -10.51 19.82
N HIS A 180 30.53 -9.64 18.85
CA HIS A 180 31.51 -8.59 19.01
C HIS A 180 31.07 -7.52 20.04
N ARG A 181 32.01 -7.02 20.85
CA ARG A 181 31.72 -6.04 21.93
C ARG A 181 31.07 -4.76 21.41
N LEU A 182 31.48 -4.28 20.24
CA LEU A 182 30.89 -3.08 19.62
C LEU A 182 29.45 -3.32 19.14
N VAL A 183 29.11 -4.54 18.69
CA VAL A 183 27.74 -4.91 18.30
C VAL A 183 26.85 -4.87 19.53
N LYS A 184 27.29 -5.47 20.65
CA LYS A 184 26.59 -5.41 21.94
C LYS A 184 26.40 -3.98 22.45
N LEU A 185 27.42 -3.13 22.29
CA LEU A 185 27.34 -1.71 22.64
C LEU A 185 26.31 -0.97 21.78
N ALA A 186 26.29 -1.21 20.47
CA ALA A 186 25.30 -0.63 19.57
C ALA A 186 23.88 -1.08 19.95
N THR A 187 23.68 -2.38 20.22
CA THR A 187 22.39 -2.92 20.70
C THR A 187 21.95 -2.27 22.00
N PHE A 188 22.87 -2.09 22.96
CA PHE A 188 22.57 -1.37 24.21
C PHE A 188 22.17 0.08 23.95
N ILE A 189 22.88 0.79 23.08
CA ILE A 189 22.58 2.19 22.77
C ILE A 189 21.22 2.32 22.09
N GLU A 190 20.94 1.50 21.09
CA GLU A 190 19.67 1.50 20.37
C GLU A 190 18.51 1.16 21.30
N SER A 191 18.64 0.13 22.14
CA SER A 191 17.59 -0.22 23.10
C SER A 191 17.40 0.82 24.20
N PHE A 192 18.47 1.20 24.92
CA PHE A 192 18.36 2.06 26.09
C PHE A 192 18.07 3.52 25.74
N PHE A 193 18.80 4.12 24.80
CA PHE A 193 18.56 5.52 24.42
C PHE A 193 17.42 5.66 23.42
N GLY A 194 17.20 4.65 22.56
CA GLY A 194 16.03 4.62 21.67
C GLY A 194 14.72 4.64 22.45
N ALA A 195 14.61 3.87 23.54
CA ALA A 195 13.45 3.90 24.43
C ALA A 195 13.22 5.23 25.16
N LYS A 196 14.20 6.15 25.14
CA LYS A 196 14.08 7.49 25.71
C LYS A 196 13.60 8.53 24.70
N ALA A 197 13.51 8.21 23.42
CA ALA A 197 12.89 9.10 22.43
C ALA A 197 11.39 9.16 22.67
N ARG A 198 10.83 10.37 22.66
CA ARG A 198 9.39 10.57 22.85
C ARG A 198 8.58 10.11 21.65
N HIS A 199 9.17 10.27 20.47
CA HIS A 199 8.54 9.92 19.20
C HIS A 199 9.45 8.95 18.44
N ASN A 200 8.88 7.86 17.94
CA ASN A 200 9.61 6.91 17.11
C ASN A 200 8.81 6.67 15.83
N PHE A 201 9.48 6.71 14.69
CA PHE A 201 8.96 6.32 13.38
C PHE A 201 9.71 5.08 12.91
N CYS A 202 9.06 4.22 12.15
CA CYS A 202 9.75 3.08 11.53
C CYS A 202 9.24 2.83 10.11
N VAL A 203 10.09 2.22 9.29
CA VAL A 203 9.84 1.96 7.86
C VAL A 203 8.77 0.88 7.60
N THR A 204 8.55 -0.05 8.55
CA THR A 204 7.68 -1.22 8.36
C THR A 204 6.90 -1.61 9.62
N LYS A 205 5.79 -2.35 9.45
CA LYS A 205 5.10 -3.00 10.57
C LYS A 205 5.96 -4.08 11.20
N ALA A 206 6.72 -4.83 10.40
CA ALA A 206 7.66 -5.82 10.91
C ALA A 206 8.66 -5.18 11.89
N MET A 207 9.20 -3.99 11.58
CA MET A 207 10.07 -3.24 12.48
C MET A 207 9.32 -2.69 13.68
N GLN A 208 8.09 -2.17 13.49
CA GLN A 208 7.25 -1.69 14.59
C GLN A 208 7.07 -2.79 15.66
N GLU A 209 6.69 -3.98 15.23
CA GLU A 209 6.51 -5.12 16.11
C GLU A 209 7.82 -5.57 16.76
N ASP A 210 8.94 -5.54 16.03
CA ASP A 210 10.25 -5.94 16.55
C ASP A 210 10.75 -4.98 17.64
N LEU A 211 10.64 -3.67 17.39
CA LEU A 211 10.94 -2.60 18.34
C LEU A 211 10.11 -2.72 19.62
N GLU A 212 8.81 -2.99 19.48
CA GLU A 212 7.90 -3.12 20.61
C GLU A 212 8.13 -4.41 21.40
N LYS A 213 8.31 -5.55 20.71
CA LYS A 213 8.53 -6.85 21.36
C LYS A 213 9.86 -6.88 22.10
N LYS A 214 10.96 -6.42 21.47
CA LYS A 214 12.31 -6.51 22.03
C LYS A 214 12.62 -5.39 23.02
N TRP A 215 12.28 -4.15 22.69
CA TRP A 215 12.77 -2.98 23.43
C TRP A 215 11.64 -2.11 24.01
N LYS A 216 10.37 -2.52 23.85
CA LYS A 216 9.19 -1.76 24.31
C LYS A 216 9.12 -0.35 23.71
N ILE A 217 9.72 -0.16 22.53
CA ILE A 217 9.70 1.11 21.81
C ILE A 217 8.42 1.17 20.98
N GLN A 218 7.55 2.11 21.32
CA GLN A 218 6.33 2.41 20.58
C GLN A 218 6.67 3.27 19.35
N ALA A 219 6.64 2.66 18.16
CA ALA A 219 6.92 3.35 16.90
C ALA A 219 5.64 3.50 16.05
N LYS A 220 5.58 4.56 15.24
CA LYS A 220 4.56 4.74 14.20
C LYS A 220 5.16 4.36 12.85
N VAL A 221 4.49 3.46 12.13
CA VAL A 221 4.91 3.11 10.77
C VAL A 221 4.73 4.30 9.85
N LEU A 222 5.81 4.69 9.19
CA LEU A 222 5.85 5.65 8.11
C LEU A 222 6.58 4.97 6.94
N TYR A 223 5.79 4.39 6.04
CA TYR A 223 6.28 3.75 4.83
C TYR A 223 6.95 4.77 3.92
N ASP A 224 8.03 4.35 3.26
CA ASP A 224 8.55 5.09 2.12
C ASP A 224 7.53 5.12 0.97
N ARG A 225 7.52 6.25 0.27
CA ARG A 225 6.71 6.49 -0.91
C ARG A 225 7.55 7.25 -1.93
N PRO A 226 7.32 7.00 -3.23
CA PRO A 226 8.10 7.65 -4.26
C PRO A 226 7.85 9.17 -4.22
N PRO A 227 8.89 10.01 -4.35
CA PRO A 227 8.70 11.42 -4.65
C PRO A 227 8.15 11.60 -6.07
N GLU A 228 7.79 12.85 -6.40
CA GLU A 228 7.10 13.16 -7.67
C GLU A 228 7.93 12.87 -8.92
N GLU A 229 9.26 12.94 -8.82
CA GLU A 229 10.20 12.65 -9.93
C GLU A 229 10.14 11.20 -10.41
N PHE A 230 9.68 10.25 -9.59
CA PHE A 230 9.43 8.88 -10.02
C PHE A 230 7.98 8.74 -10.47
N HIS A 231 7.77 8.88 -11.77
CA HIS A 231 6.47 8.76 -12.43
C HIS A 231 6.57 8.02 -13.77
N PRO A 232 5.48 7.42 -14.27
CA PRO A 232 5.43 6.92 -15.64
C PRO A 232 5.66 8.07 -16.64
N ILE A 233 6.34 7.78 -17.74
CA ILE A 233 6.67 8.74 -18.80
C ILE A 233 5.90 8.42 -20.09
N SER A 234 5.78 9.42 -20.97
CA SER A 234 5.22 9.23 -22.31
C SER A 234 6.16 8.41 -23.21
N ILE A 235 5.64 7.95 -24.36
CA ILE A 235 6.45 7.19 -25.32
C ILE A 235 7.48 8.08 -26.02
N GLU A 236 7.19 9.37 -26.16
CA GLU A 236 8.07 10.41 -26.68
C GLU A 236 9.23 10.65 -25.71
N GLU A 237 8.95 10.85 -24.42
CA GLU A 237 9.99 11.02 -23.39
C GLU A 237 10.92 9.78 -23.32
N LYS A 238 10.34 8.59 -23.47
CA LYS A 238 11.10 7.33 -23.59
C LYS A 238 12.01 7.35 -24.81
N HIS A 239 11.50 7.76 -25.96
CA HIS A 239 12.26 7.84 -27.20
C HIS A 239 13.42 8.84 -27.11
N GLU A 240 13.17 10.02 -26.55
CA GLU A 240 14.19 11.05 -26.31
C GLU A 240 15.31 10.55 -25.40
N LEU A 241 14.96 9.89 -24.29
CA LEU A 241 15.95 9.27 -23.40
C LEU A 241 16.79 8.23 -24.15
N LEU A 242 16.15 7.32 -24.87
CA LEU A 242 16.85 6.25 -25.56
C LEU A 242 17.74 6.77 -26.69
N LEU A 243 17.32 7.83 -27.40
CA LEU A 243 18.17 8.53 -28.36
C LEU A 243 19.37 9.19 -27.68
N LYS A 244 19.16 9.84 -26.52
CA LYS A 244 20.25 10.41 -25.72
C LYS A 244 21.27 9.35 -25.34
N LEU A 245 20.81 8.22 -24.76
CA LEU A 245 21.68 7.11 -24.36
C LEU A 245 22.35 6.43 -25.55
N SER A 246 21.72 6.40 -26.73
CA SER A 246 22.31 5.80 -27.94
C SER A 246 23.56 6.52 -28.45
N LYS A 247 23.83 7.75 -28.01
CA LYS A 247 25.06 8.49 -28.36
C LYS A 247 26.29 7.92 -27.67
N ASP A 248 26.10 7.37 -26.46
CA ASP A 248 27.17 6.84 -25.62
C ASP A 248 27.18 5.32 -25.58
N TYR A 249 26.04 4.68 -25.87
CA TYR A 249 25.85 3.23 -25.80
C TYR A 249 25.16 2.70 -27.06
N ASP A 250 25.94 2.12 -27.98
CA ASP A 250 25.47 1.63 -29.28
C ASP A 250 24.31 0.62 -29.19
N ILE A 251 24.18 -0.10 -28.07
CA ILE A 251 23.10 -1.07 -27.85
C ILE A 251 21.69 -0.44 -27.87
N PHE A 252 21.58 0.87 -27.64
CA PHE A 252 20.30 1.60 -27.73
C PHE A 252 20.03 2.14 -29.14
N LYS A 253 20.99 2.10 -30.06
CA LYS A 253 20.89 2.70 -31.39
C LYS A 253 19.96 1.88 -32.29
N GLY A 254 19.13 2.56 -33.07
CA GLY A 254 18.28 1.92 -34.09
C GLY A 254 19.02 1.70 -35.41
N THR A 255 18.37 0.99 -36.33
CA THR A 255 18.88 0.70 -37.68
C THR A 255 18.79 1.90 -38.64
N GLU A 256 17.91 2.86 -38.34
CA GLU A 256 17.60 4.01 -39.19
C GLU A 256 17.75 5.32 -38.40
N GLU A 257 17.78 6.45 -39.11
CA GLU A 257 17.80 7.79 -38.51
C GLU A 257 16.50 8.01 -37.69
N ASN A 258 16.62 8.63 -36.51
CA ASN A 258 15.52 8.79 -35.54
C ASN A 258 14.82 7.48 -35.09
N CYS A 259 15.53 6.36 -35.12
CA CYS A 259 15.11 5.11 -34.49
C CYS A 259 16.05 4.73 -33.34
N THR A 260 15.50 4.06 -32.33
CA THR A 260 16.26 3.39 -31.27
C THR A 260 16.06 1.88 -31.38
N ALA A 261 16.81 1.11 -30.60
CA ALA A 261 16.60 -0.34 -30.50
C ALA A 261 15.15 -0.70 -30.06
N PHE A 262 14.45 0.22 -29.39
CA PHE A 262 13.13 -0.03 -28.80
C PHE A 262 11.98 0.72 -29.47
N THR A 263 12.24 1.88 -30.06
CA THR A 263 11.22 2.83 -30.55
C THR A 263 11.54 3.32 -31.95
N THR A 264 10.52 3.65 -32.71
CA THR A 264 10.63 4.25 -34.05
C THR A 264 9.73 5.47 -34.14
N GLN A 265 10.19 6.50 -34.84
CA GLN A 265 9.36 7.64 -35.22
C GLN A 265 8.75 7.36 -36.59
N LEU A 266 7.41 7.35 -36.65
CA LEU A 266 6.66 7.15 -37.88
C LEU A 266 6.74 8.42 -38.77
N PRO A 267 6.46 8.33 -40.08
CA PRO A 267 6.54 9.48 -40.99
C PRO A 267 5.62 10.65 -40.64
N ASN A 268 4.56 10.41 -39.86
CA ASN A 268 3.65 11.43 -39.34
C ASN A 268 4.20 12.15 -38.08
N GLY A 269 5.39 11.79 -37.60
CA GLY A 269 6.03 12.32 -36.39
C GLY A 269 5.69 11.57 -35.10
N GLU A 270 4.74 10.63 -35.12
CA GLU A 270 4.31 9.85 -33.96
C GLU A 270 5.36 8.81 -33.56
N VAL A 271 5.57 8.62 -32.26
CA VAL A 271 6.54 7.65 -31.74
C VAL A 271 5.82 6.38 -31.30
N ALA A 272 6.31 5.22 -31.74
CA ALA A 272 5.77 3.91 -31.37
C ALA A 272 6.87 2.94 -30.89
N LEU A 273 6.48 1.95 -30.08
CA LEU A 273 7.35 0.83 -29.73
C LEU A 273 7.47 -0.07 -30.95
N ARG A 274 8.68 -0.56 -31.22
CA ARG A 274 8.89 -1.55 -32.27
C ARG A 274 8.34 -2.91 -31.86
N ASN A 275 7.77 -3.65 -32.80
CA ASN A 275 7.21 -4.99 -32.56
C ASN A 275 8.29 -6.07 -32.40
N ASP A 276 9.49 -5.82 -32.91
CA ASP A 276 10.65 -6.70 -32.92
C ASP A 276 11.72 -6.29 -31.90
N ARG A 277 11.41 -5.34 -31.01
CA ARG A 277 12.38 -4.81 -30.04
C ARG A 277 12.86 -5.87 -29.05
N PRO A 278 14.10 -5.75 -28.55
CA PRO A 278 14.53 -6.45 -27.35
C PRO A 278 13.70 -6.01 -26.13
N ALA A 279 13.77 -6.80 -25.07
CA ALA A 279 13.20 -6.42 -23.78
C ALA A 279 14.25 -5.71 -22.91
N LEU A 280 13.81 -4.68 -22.18
CA LEU A 280 14.65 -3.90 -21.28
C LEU A 280 14.44 -4.35 -19.84
N VAL A 281 15.46 -4.95 -19.24
CA VAL A 281 15.49 -5.30 -17.82
C VAL A 281 16.37 -4.29 -17.09
N VAL A 282 15.93 -3.81 -15.93
CA VAL A 282 16.72 -2.87 -15.12
C VAL A 282 16.91 -3.41 -13.71
N SER A 283 18.15 -3.31 -13.20
CA SER A 283 18.47 -3.50 -11.79
C SER A 283 19.25 -2.27 -11.28
N SER A 284 18.69 -1.59 -10.30
CA SER A 284 19.38 -0.53 -9.56
C SER A 284 20.07 -1.13 -8.33
N THR A 285 21.31 -0.75 -8.05
CA THR A 285 22.14 -1.40 -7.01
C THR A 285 23.08 -0.44 -6.29
N SER A 286 23.44 -0.79 -5.06
CA SER A 286 24.50 -0.14 -4.29
C SER A 286 25.83 -0.91 -4.37
N TRP A 287 25.89 -2.03 -5.11
CA TRP A 287 27.03 -2.94 -5.24
C TRP A 287 27.64 -3.33 -3.89
N THR A 288 26.79 -3.65 -2.92
CA THR A 288 27.15 -4.04 -1.56
C THR A 288 26.85 -5.52 -1.31
N GLU A 289 27.37 -6.09 -0.22
CA GLU A 289 27.30 -7.53 0.08
C GLU A 289 25.87 -8.05 0.32
N ASP A 290 24.92 -7.16 0.62
CA ASP A 290 23.49 -7.46 0.77
C ASP A 290 22.74 -7.65 -0.56
N GLU A 291 23.44 -7.50 -1.69
CA GLU A 291 22.93 -7.66 -3.05
C GLU A 291 23.77 -8.69 -3.81
N ASP A 292 23.41 -9.98 -3.72
CA ASP A 292 24.13 -11.03 -4.44
C ASP A 292 23.73 -11.09 -5.92
N PHE A 293 24.54 -10.45 -6.76
CA PHE A 293 24.33 -10.43 -8.21
C PHE A 293 24.63 -11.75 -8.90
N SER A 294 25.26 -12.74 -8.24
CA SER A 294 25.43 -14.07 -8.84
C SER A 294 24.08 -14.68 -9.23
N ILE A 295 23.06 -14.46 -8.41
CA ILE A 295 21.69 -14.92 -8.64
C ILE A 295 21.12 -14.41 -9.97
N LEU A 296 21.29 -13.11 -10.25
CA LEU A 296 20.83 -12.51 -11.51
C LEU A 296 21.68 -12.99 -12.69
N LEU A 297 23.00 -13.06 -12.54
CA LEU A 297 23.90 -13.49 -13.60
C LEU A 297 23.70 -14.96 -13.99
N ASP A 298 23.41 -15.82 -13.01
CA ASP A 298 23.10 -17.23 -13.24
C ASP A 298 21.72 -17.37 -13.89
N ALA A 299 20.71 -16.62 -13.41
CA ALA A 299 19.39 -16.64 -14.04
C ALA A 299 19.41 -16.15 -15.49
N LEU A 300 20.26 -15.17 -15.81
CA LEU A 300 20.49 -14.72 -17.18
C LEU A 300 21.29 -15.74 -18.01
N SER A 301 22.22 -16.49 -17.40
CA SER A 301 22.93 -17.60 -18.07
C SER A 301 21.96 -18.72 -18.46
N ASP A 302 20.99 -19.02 -17.61
CA ASP A 302 19.95 -20.02 -17.89
C ASP A 302 18.98 -19.53 -18.97
N TYR A 303 18.60 -18.24 -18.92
CA TYR A 303 17.77 -17.62 -19.97
C TYR A 303 18.45 -17.69 -21.34
N GLU A 304 19.75 -17.36 -21.41
CA GLU A 304 20.56 -17.50 -22.63
C GLU A 304 20.53 -18.94 -23.17
N THR A 305 20.76 -19.93 -22.29
CA THR A 305 20.74 -21.35 -22.66
C THR A 305 19.36 -21.78 -23.18
N GLU A 306 18.29 -21.27 -22.60
CA GLU A 306 16.92 -21.54 -23.05
C GLU A 306 16.64 -20.96 -24.44
N CYS A 307 17.15 -19.76 -24.73
CA CYS A 307 17.00 -19.11 -26.04
C CYS A 307 17.61 -19.97 -27.16
N GLU A 308 18.75 -20.60 -26.91
CA GLU A 308 19.44 -21.46 -27.89
C GLU A 308 18.82 -22.86 -28.02
N THR A 309 18.20 -23.38 -26.96
CA THR A 309 17.66 -24.77 -26.93
C THR A 309 16.18 -24.87 -27.29
N SER A 310 15.40 -23.81 -27.08
CA SER A 310 13.95 -23.80 -27.32
C SER A 310 13.61 -23.59 -28.80
N LYS A 311 13.13 -24.65 -29.47
CA LYS A 311 12.74 -24.55 -30.90
C LYS A 311 11.35 -23.97 -31.15
N ASN A 312 10.44 -24.08 -30.17
CA ASN A 312 9.01 -23.75 -30.34
C ASN A 312 8.56 -22.51 -29.55
N ILE A 313 9.44 -21.92 -28.75
CA ILE A 313 9.14 -20.76 -27.91
C ILE A 313 10.06 -19.62 -28.32
N LYS A 314 9.48 -18.47 -28.66
CA LYS A 314 10.26 -17.28 -29.04
C LYS A 314 10.53 -16.43 -27.80
N PHE A 315 11.80 -16.25 -27.48
CA PHE A 315 12.27 -15.32 -26.46
C PHE A 315 12.89 -14.09 -27.14
N PRO A 316 12.66 -12.86 -26.63
CA PRO A 316 13.38 -11.68 -27.10
C PRO A 316 14.81 -11.68 -26.57
N ASP A 317 15.69 -10.98 -27.29
CA ASP A 317 16.98 -10.57 -26.73
C ASP A 317 16.74 -9.65 -25.53
N LEU A 318 17.58 -9.78 -24.50
CA LEU A 318 17.51 -8.98 -23.29
C LEU A 318 18.64 -7.96 -23.25
N ILE A 319 18.26 -6.69 -23.07
CA ILE A 319 19.19 -5.65 -22.66
C ILE A 319 18.98 -5.43 -21.17
N CYS A 320 19.96 -5.84 -20.36
CA CYS A 320 19.93 -5.71 -18.92
C CYS A 320 20.82 -4.53 -18.49
N VAL A 321 20.18 -3.48 -17.97
CA VAL A 321 20.88 -2.30 -17.46
C VAL A 321 21.05 -2.44 -15.95
N ILE A 322 22.29 -2.49 -15.49
CA ILE A 322 22.63 -2.50 -14.06
C ILE A 322 23.25 -1.17 -13.68
N THR A 323 22.51 -0.33 -12.96
CA THR A 323 22.95 1.03 -12.58
C THR A 323 23.24 1.14 -11.09
N GLY A 324 24.22 1.97 -10.74
CA GLY A 324 24.64 2.15 -9.35
C GLY A 324 26.14 2.30 -9.15
N LYS A 325 26.52 2.59 -7.91
CA LYS A 325 27.90 2.73 -7.46
C LYS A 325 28.11 2.01 -6.13
N GLY A 326 29.19 1.25 -6.03
CA GLY A 326 29.67 0.68 -4.77
C GLY A 326 30.84 -0.27 -4.95
N PRO A 327 31.29 -0.89 -3.84
CA PRO A 327 32.58 -1.59 -3.77
C PRO A 327 32.67 -2.83 -4.66
N LEU A 328 31.56 -3.54 -4.90
CA LEU A 328 31.57 -4.79 -5.70
C LEU A 328 31.35 -4.57 -7.20
N LYS A 329 31.25 -3.32 -7.67
CA LYS A 329 30.98 -3.02 -9.09
C LYS A 329 32.02 -3.62 -10.02
N ASP A 330 33.31 -3.38 -9.74
CA ASP A 330 34.40 -3.86 -10.60
C ASP A 330 34.52 -5.40 -10.57
N PHE A 331 34.24 -6.01 -9.43
CA PHE A 331 34.20 -7.47 -9.28
C PHE A 331 33.16 -8.10 -10.21
N TYR A 332 31.90 -7.64 -10.17
CA TYR A 332 30.86 -8.18 -11.04
C TYR A 332 31.05 -7.79 -12.50
N LYS A 333 31.59 -6.59 -12.80
CA LYS A 333 31.97 -6.22 -14.16
C LYS A 333 32.97 -7.21 -14.77
N ALA A 334 34.01 -7.61 -14.02
CA ALA A 334 34.98 -8.60 -14.48
C ALA A 334 34.37 -10.00 -14.70
N ILE A 335 33.26 -10.33 -14.02
CA ILE A 335 32.49 -11.55 -14.27
C ILE A 335 31.67 -11.41 -15.56
N ILE A 336 30.96 -10.28 -15.72
CA ILE A 336 30.13 -9.97 -16.88
C ILE A 336 30.97 -9.98 -18.17
N GLU A 337 32.17 -9.38 -18.15
CA GLU A 337 33.09 -9.34 -19.30
C GLU A 337 33.55 -10.73 -19.78
N LYS A 338 33.43 -11.76 -18.94
CA LYS A 338 33.76 -13.16 -19.30
C LYS A 338 32.56 -13.91 -19.88
N LYS A 339 31.36 -13.33 -19.88
CA LYS A 339 30.15 -13.96 -20.42
C LYS A 339 30.07 -13.67 -21.92
N ASN A 340 30.16 -14.73 -22.73
CA ASN A 340 30.03 -14.66 -24.19
C ASN A 340 28.60 -15.06 -24.61
N TRP A 341 27.62 -14.22 -24.29
CA TRP A 341 26.21 -14.44 -24.60
C TRP A 341 25.82 -13.78 -25.92
N LYS A 342 24.87 -14.39 -26.62
CA LYS A 342 24.32 -13.89 -27.89
C LYS A 342 22.99 -13.17 -27.70
N HIS A 343 22.14 -13.65 -26.79
CA HIS A 343 20.79 -13.13 -26.58
C HIS A 343 20.68 -12.19 -25.38
N VAL A 344 21.63 -12.23 -24.45
CA VAL A 344 21.66 -11.33 -23.28
C VAL A 344 22.85 -10.37 -23.36
N THR A 345 22.57 -9.08 -23.29
CA THR A 345 23.59 -8.02 -23.16
C THR A 345 23.42 -7.28 -21.83
N ILE A 346 24.49 -7.20 -21.03
CA ILE A 346 24.50 -6.40 -19.79
C ILE A 346 25.32 -5.14 -20.01
N ILE A 347 24.77 -3.98 -19.62
CA ILE A 347 25.52 -2.72 -19.57
C ILE A 347 25.38 -2.04 -18.21
N THR A 348 26.39 -1.24 -17.85
CA THR A 348 26.44 -0.50 -16.56
C THR A 348 26.60 1.00 -16.77
N PRO A 349 25.61 1.67 -17.41
CA PRO A 349 25.73 3.04 -17.84
C PRO A 349 25.85 4.01 -16.67
N TRP A 350 26.46 5.17 -16.95
CA TRP A 350 26.31 6.34 -16.09
C TRP A 350 24.98 7.01 -16.43
N LEU A 351 24.24 7.44 -15.40
CA LEU A 351 22.96 8.12 -15.55
C LEU A 351 23.00 9.40 -14.74
N GLU A 352 22.59 10.50 -15.36
CA GLU A 352 22.30 11.73 -14.65
C GLU A 352 21.07 11.53 -13.75
N THR A 353 20.97 12.35 -12.68
CA THR A 353 19.88 12.23 -11.69
C THR A 353 18.49 12.28 -12.33
N GLU A 354 18.31 13.08 -13.38
CA GLU A 354 17.04 13.22 -14.11
C GLU A 354 16.76 12.07 -15.09
N ASP A 355 17.80 11.36 -15.54
CA ASP A 355 17.67 10.25 -16.50
C ASP A 355 17.32 8.93 -15.78
N TYR A 356 17.71 8.78 -14.52
CA TYR A 356 17.47 7.55 -13.76
C TYR A 356 15.96 7.19 -13.65
N PRO A 357 15.06 8.09 -13.20
CA PRO A 357 13.62 7.79 -13.18
C PRO A 357 13.06 7.47 -14.57
N LYS A 358 13.53 8.18 -15.61
CA LYS A 358 13.09 7.94 -17.00
C LYS A 358 13.53 6.58 -17.51
N LEU A 359 14.73 6.11 -17.15
CA LEU A 359 15.19 4.76 -17.48
C LEU A 359 14.33 3.71 -16.78
N LEU A 360 14.03 3.89 -15.49
CA LEU A 360 13.13 2.98 -14.76
C LEU A 360 11.75 2.91 -15.43
N ALA A 361 11.16 4.07 -15.77
CA ALA A 361 9.88 4.14 -16.48
C ALA A 361 9.95 3.56 -17.91
N SER A 362 11.15 3.43 -18.46
CA SER A 362 11.36 2.88 -19.79
C SER A 362 11.43 1.36 -19.85
N ALA A 363 11.79 0.72 -18.74
CA ALA A 363 12.01 -0.72 -18.65
C ALA A 363 10.72 -1.55 -18.73
N ASP A 364 10.89 -2.82 -19.08
CA ASP A 364 9.81 -3.82 -19.16
C ASP A 364 9.67 -4.65 -17.89
N LEU A 365 10.77 -4.81 -17.13
CA LEU A 365 10.81 -5.50 -15.85
C LEU A 365 11.98 -5.00 -14.99
N GLY A 366 11.71 -4.70 -13.73
CA GLY A 366 12.75 -4.43 -12.73
C GLY A 366 13.21 -5.71 -12.02
N VAL A 367 14.48 -5.77 -11.61
CA VAL A 367 14.99 -6.81 -10.70
C VAL A 367 15.59 -6.13 -9.47
N CYS A 368 15.19 -6.56 -8.28
CA CYS A 368 15.72 -6.07 -7.02
C CYS A 368 16.26 -7.23 -6.18
N LEU A 369 17.58 -7.27 -6.01
CA LEU A 369 18.28 -8.25 -5.17
C LEU A 369 18.49 -7.78 -3.73
N HIS A 370 18.18 -6.51 -3.44
CA HIS A 370 18.43 -5.91 -2.14
C HIS A 370 17.70 -6.65 -1.02
N THR A 371 18.46 -7.03 0.00
CA THR A 371 17.95 -7.55 1.26
C THR A 371 18.35 -6.65 2.42
N SER A 372 17.50 -6.59 3.46
CA SER A 372 17.85 -5.84 4.66
C SER A 372 18.69 -6.69 5.62
N SER A 373 19.78 -6.12 6.16
CA SER A 373 20.61 -6.77 7.19
C SER A 373 19.82 -7.23 8.43
N SER A 374 18.72 -6.54 8.75
CA SER A 374 17.81 -6.93 9.84
C SER A 374 16.62 -7.76 9.35
N GLY A 375 16.38 -7.79 8.03
CA GLY A 375 15.16 -8.30 7.41
C GLY A 375 13.93 -7.41 7.63
N LEU A 376 14.10 -6.18 8.13
CA LEU A 376 13.00 -5.31 8.57
C LEU A 376 12.90 -4.00 7.79
N ASP A 377 13.86 -3.69 6.92
CA ASP A 377 13.87 -2.50 6.07
C ASP A 377 13.39 -2.83 4.65
N LEU A 378 12.59 -1.94 4.05
CA LEU A 378 12.07 -2.14 2.69
C LEU A 378 13.06 -1.60 1.64
N PRO A 379 13.15 -2.23 0.46
CA PRO A 379 14.07 -1.78 -0.56
C PRO A 379 13.53 -0.51 -1.23
N MET A 380 14.14 0.64 -0.95
CA MET A 380 13.76 1.92 -1.59
C MET A 380 13.81 1.84 -3.13
N LYS A 381 14.70 1.03 -3.69
CA LYS A 381 14.79 0.78 -5.13
C LYS A 381 13.48 0.25 -5.74
N VAL A 382 12.75 -0.59 -5.01
CA VAL A 382 11.43 -1.05 -5.46
C VAL A 382 10.40 0.06 -5.36
N VAL A 383 10.50 0.94 -4.35
CA VAL A 383 9.64 2.12 -4.22
C VAL A 383 9.82 3.05 -5.43
N ASP A 384 11.06 3.27 -5.87
CA ASP A 384 11.40 4.06 -7.06
C ASP A 384 10.81 3.43 -8.34
N MET A 385 11.04 2.11 -8.55
CA MET A 385 10.49 1.37 -9.69
C MET A 385 8.95 1.42 -9.71
N PHE A 386 8.31 1.24 -8.56
CA PHE A 386 6.85 1.35 -8.43
C PHE A 386 6.37 2.77 -8.70
N GLY A 387 7.13 3.79 -8.27
CA GLY A 387 6.88 5.19 -8.61
C GLY A 387 6.82 5.42 -10.11
N CYS A 388 7.74 4.80 -10.85
CA CYS A 388 7.78 4.84 -12.32
C CYS A 388 6.79 3.91 -13.03
N GLY A 389 6.02 3.11 -12.29
CA GLY A 389 5.07 2.15 -12.87
C GLY A 389 5.72 0.89 -13.44
N LEU A 390 6.94 0.58 -13.01
CA LEU A 390 7.72 -0.60 -13.39
C LEU A 390 7.45 -1.76 -12.41
N PRO A 391 6.83 -2.87 -12.85
CA PRO A 391 6.75 -4.08 -12.04
C PRO A 391 8.13 -4.69 -11.82
N VAL A 392 8.30 -5.41 -10.70
CA VAL A 392 9.61 -5.95 -10.31
C VAL A 392 9.55 -7.45 -10.02
N CYS A 393 10.66 -8.13 -10.22
CA CYS A 393 11.02 -9.34 -9.49
C CYS A 393 11.87 -8.92 -8.28
N ALA A 394 11.41 -9.20 -7.06
CA ALA A 394 12.13 -8.84 -5.84
C ALA A 394 12.54 -10.08 -5.02
N TYR A 395 13.76 -10.07 -4.49
CA TYR A 395 14.28 -11.14 -3.64
C TYR A 395 13.51 -11.22 -2.32
N ASN A 396 13.07 -12.41 -1.93
CA ASN A 396 12.19 -12.64 -0.78
C ASN A 396 12.91 -12.49 0.56
N PHE A 397 12.35 -11.65 1.44
CA PHE A 397 12.76 -11.58 2.84
C PHE A 397 11.62 -11.06 3.72
N LYS A 398 11.82 -11.13 5.05
CA LYS A 398 10.76 -11.05 6.07
C LYS A 398 9.72 -9.92 5.89
N CYS A 399 10.12 -8.67 5.66
CA CYS A 399 9.17 -7.55 5.55
C CYS A 399 8.75 -7.20 4.11
N LEU A 400 9.32 -7.86 3.09
CA LEU A 400 9.03 -7.58 1.68
C LEU A 400 7.52 -7.61 1.34
N PRO A 401 6.69 -8.53 1.89
CA PRO A 401 5.25 -8.58 1.58
C PRO A 401 4.47 -7.30 1.92
N GLU A 402 5.03 -6.39 2.73
CA GLU A 402 4.44 -5.07 2.98
C GLU A 402 4.49 -4.14 1.76
N LEU A 403 5.39 -4.41 0.79
CA LEU A 403 5.57 -3.64 -0.44
C LEU A 403 5.25 -4.47 -1.70
N VAL A 404 5.85 -5.66 -1.82
CA VAL A 404 5.74 -6.54 -3.00
C VAL A 404 4.88 -7.74 -2.67
N ARG A 405 3.74 -7.87 -3.34
CA ARG A 405 2.77 -8.96 -3.20
C ARG A 405 2.80 -9.83 -4.45
N HIS A 406 3.31 -11.05 -4.30
CA HIS A 406 3.54 -11.97 -5.41
C HIS A 406 2.24 -12.22 -6.21
N ASN A 407 2.31 -12.06 -7.54
CA ASN A 407 1.18 -12.18 -8.46
C ASN A 407 0.02 -11.19 -8.24
N GLU A 408 0.15 -10.22 -7.33
CA GLU A 408 -0.82 -9.12 -7.18
C GLU A 408 -0.32 -7.86 -7.86
N ASN A 409 0.81 -7.33 -7.40
CA ASN A 409 1.41 -6.10 -7.95
C ASN A 409 2.76 -6.35 -8.63
N SER A 410 3.43 -7.47 -8.35
CA SER A 410 4.78 -7.80 -8.83
C SER A 410 5.14 -9.27 -8.53
N LEU A 411 6.38 -9.67 -8.78
CA LEU A 411 6.91 -11.02 -8.59
C LEU A 411 7.94 -11.07 -7.46
N VAL A 412 8.09 -12.24 -6.85
CA VAL A 412 8.93 -12.49 -5.66
C VAL A 412 9.66 -13.80 -5.90
N PHE A 413 10.99 -13.82 -5.71
CA PHE A 413 11.84 -14.99 -5.92
C PHE A 413 12.77 -15.21 -4.71
N SER A 414 13.32 -16.42 -4.55
CA SER A 414 14.22 -16.73 -3.42
C SER A 414 15.60 -17.25 -3.87
N ASP A 415 15.77 -17.58 -5.14
CA ASP A 415 16.96 -18.17 -5.73
C ASP A 415 17.03 -17.90 -7.25
N CYS A 416 18.11 -18.34 -7.89
CA CYS A 416 18.31 -18.19 -9.33
C CYS A 416 17.26 -18.95 -10.14
N GLU A 417 16.92 -20.18 -9.77
CA GLU A 417 15.93 -21.00 -10.48
C GLU A 417 14.54 -20.33 -10.54
N ALA A 418 14.08 -19.78 -9.41
CA ALA A 418 12.83 -19.05 -9.33
C ALA A 418 12.87 -17.77 -10.17
N LEU A 419 14.00 -17.05 -10.18
CA LEU A 419 14.18 -15.87 -11.03
C LEU A 419 14.19 -16.25 -12.51
N THR A 420 14.92 -17.30 -12.91
CA THR A 420 14.94 -17.86 -14.28
C THR A 420 13.52 -18.17 -14.74
N LYS A 421 12.73 -18.88 -13.91
CA LYS A 421 11.34 -19.21 -14.23
C LYS A 421 10.48 -17.96 -14.42
N GLN A 422 10.69 -16.92 -13.61
CA GLN A 422 9.97 -15.66 -13.72
C GLN A 422 10.35 -14.89 -14.99
N LEU A 423 11.64 -14.78 -15.31
CA LEU A 423 12.13 -14.17 -16.54
C LEU A 423 11.56 -14.89 -17.77
N LYS A 424 11.65 -16.23 -17.82
CA LYS A 424 11.05 -17.04 -18.88
C LYS A 424 9.54 -16.77 -19.00
N SER A 425 8.79 -16.91 -17.90
CA SER A 425 7.34 -16.67 -17.92
C SER A 425 6.97 -15.24 -18.32
N TRP A 426 7.82 -14.25 -18.03
CA TRP A 426 7.56 -12.85 -18.34
C TRP A 426 7.92 -12.47 -19.77
N PHE A 427 8.88 -13.18 -20.39
CA PHE A 427 9.38 -12.83 -21.72
C PHE A 427 9.05 -13.86 -22.82
N THR A 428 8.43 -15.00 -22.49
CA THR A 428 7.86 -15.91 -23.50
C THR A 428 6.94 -15.15 -24.46
N ASN A 429 7.21 -15.24 -25.77
CA ASN A 429 6.46 -14.60 -26.87
C ASN A 429 6.29 -13.07 -26.72
N PHE A 430 7.16 -12.42 -25.94
CA PHE A 430 7.15 -10.98 -25.75
C PHE A 430 7.47 -10.24 -27.07
N PRO A 431 6.87 -9.05 -27.32
CA PRO A 431 5.90 -8.33 -26.49
C PRO A 431 4.44 -8.77 -26.70
N ASN A 432 4.19 -9.85 -27.45
CA ASN A 432 2.88 -10.18 -28.02
C ASN A 432 2.10 -11.26 -27.25
N ASP A 433 2.62 -11.77 -26.15
CA ASP A 433 1.93 -12.76 -25.32
C ASP A 433 0.74 -12.14 -24.57
N VAL A 434 -0.46 -12.65 -24.84
CA VAL A 434 -1.70 -12.13 -24.24
C VAL A 434 -1.71 -12.32 -22.71
N GLY A 435 -1.18 -13.44 -22.21
CA GLY A 435 -1.15 -13.73 -20.77
C GLY A 435 -0.21 -12.78 -20.02
N GLN A 436 0.96 -12.51 -20.60
CA GLN A 436 1.93 -11.54 -20.13
C GLN A 436 1.34 -10.12 -20.12
N GLN A 437 0.70 -9.69 -21.21
CA GLN A 437 0.11 -8.35 -21.32
C GLN A 437 -1.01 -8.14 -20.30
N GLN A 438 -1.86 -9.16 -20.08
CA GLN A 438 -2.90 -9.13 -19.04
C GLN A 438 -2.30 -9.04 -17.64
N ARG A 439 -1.26 -9.83 -17.35
CA ARG A 439 -0.55 -9.79 -16.08
C ARG A 439 0.09 -8.42 -15.84
N ASN A 440 0.78 -7.86 -16.84
CA ASN A 440 1.40 -6.55 -16.76
C ASN A 440 0.35 -5.44 -16.56
N SER A 441 -0.79 -5.51 -17.26
CA SER A 441 -1.89 -4.55 -17.09
C SER A 441 -2.46 -4.58 -15.67
N ARG A 442 -2.61 -5.77 -15.07
CA ARG A 442 -3.02 -5.91 -13.67
C ARG A 442 -1.98 -5.31 -12.72
N PHE A 443 -0.70 -5.61 -12.92
CA PHE A 443 0.37 -5.03 -12.09
C PHE A 443 0.39 -3.51 -12.20
N LYS A 444 0.34 -2.95 -13.41
CA LYS A 444 0.28 -1.50 -13.63
C LYS A 444 -0.92 -0.84 -12.95
N TYR A 445 -2.07 -1.51 -12.90
CA TYR A 445 -3.22 -1.00 -12.13
C TYR A 445 -2.89 -0.86 -10.64
N GLU A 446 -2.33 -1.90 -10.02
CA GLU A 446 -1.91 -1.85 -8.60
C GLU A 446 -0.82 -0.80 -8.36
N LEU A 447 0.14 -0.65 -9.28
CA LEU A 447 1.18 0.37 -9.20
C LEU A 447 0.61 1.79 -9.34
N THR A 448 -0.39 1.99 -10.19
CA THR A 448 -1.11 3.26 -10.31
C THR A 448 -1.78 3.61 -8.98
N MET A 449 -2.43 2.64 -8.33
CA MET A 449 -3.02 2.84 -7.00
C MET A 449 -1.94 3.15 -5.93
N PHE A 450 -0.77 2.51 -6.02
CA PHE A 450 0.35 2.81 -5.13
C PHE A 450 0.88 4.24 -5.30
N GLN A 451 0.91 4.75 -6.53
CA GLN A 451 1.38 6.10 -6.90
C GLN A 451 0.45 7.23 -6.45
N GLN A 452 -0.85 6.96 -6.20
CA GLN A 452 -1.80 7.99 -5.73
C GLN A 452 -1.37 8.63 -4.41
N LEU A 453 -0.62 7.90 -3.57
CA LEU A 453 -0.12 8.40 -2.31
C LEU A 453 1.40 8.60 -2.37
N ARG A 454 1.82 9.84 -2.65
CA ARG A 454 3.22 10.28 -2.68
C ARG A 454 3.78 10.54 -1.27
N TRP A 455 5.10 10.72 -1.15
CA TRP A 455 5.77 10.94 0.13
C TRP A 455 5.08 11.97 1.02
N HIS A 456 4.89 13.20 0.52
CA HIS A 456 4.35 14.27 1.35
C HIS A 456 2.90 13.99 1.76
N GLY A 457 2.08 13.44 0.85
CA GLY A 457 0.73 12.99 1.16
C GLY A 457 0.72 11.96 2.29
N ASN A 458 1.53 10.91 2.17
CA ASN A 458 1.72 9.87 3.20
C ASN A 458 2.23 10.43 4.53
N TRP A 459 3.17 11.37 4.48
CA TRP A 459 3.74 12.02 5.64
C TRP A 459 2.69 12.87 6.39
N LYS A 460 1.81 13.55 5.64
CA LYS A 460 0.66 14.29 6.19
C LYS A 460 -0.44 13.39 6.70
N THR A 461 -0.48 12.12 6.28
CA THR A 461 -1.47 11.14 6.74
C THR A 461 -1.29 10.91 8.24
N LYS A 462 -1.91 11.81 9.03
CA LYS A 462 -2.61 11.40 10.25
C LYS A 462 -3.49 10.25 9.80
N LYS A 463 -3.52 9.14 10.52
CA LYS A 463 -4.36 8.00 10.15
C LYS A 463 -5.85 8.33 10.40
N ASN A 464 -6.31 9.45 9.86
CA ASN A 464 -7.67 9.73 9.49
C ASN A 464 -7.65 9.55 7.98
N VAL A 465 -7.92 8.33 7.50
CA VAL A 465 -8.67 8.24 6.24
C VAL A 465 -9.81 9.23 6.47
N VAL A 466 -9.91 10.29 5.68
CA VAL A 466 -11.09 11.16 5.78
C VAL A 466 -12.23 10.23 5.42
N VAL A 467 -12.93 9.77 6.45
CA VAL A 467 -14.06 8.86 6.31
C VAL A 467 -15.30 9.74 6.38
N ASN A 468 -16.28 9.45 5.53
CA ASN A 468 -17.57 10.06 5.66
C ASN A 468 -18.24 9.48 6.92
N GLU A 469 -18.25 10.24 8.02
CA GLU A 469 -18.88 9.84 9.29
C GLU A 469 -20.41 9.98 9.29
N ARG A 470 -21.01 10.40 8.17
CA ARG A 470 -22.46 10.52 8.01
C ARG A 470 -22.95 9.78 6.76
N PRO A 471 -22.57 8.50 6.56
CA PRO A 471 -22.88 7.78 5.34
C PRO A 471 -24.40 7.61 5.17
N ILE A 472 -24.85 7.73 3.93
CA ILE A 472 -26.23 7.49 3.50
C ILE A 472 -26.20 6.29 2.57
N ILE A 473 -26.98 5.25 2.87
CA ILE A 473 -27.05 4.03 2.07
C ILE A 473 -28.44 3.91 1.47
N GLY A 474 -28.48 3.68 0.16
CA GLY A 474 -29.72 3.40 -0.54
C GLY A 474 -30.17 1.97 -0.32
N ILE A 475 -31.46 1.73 -0.11
CA ILE A 475 -32.04 0.38 -0.10
C ILE A 475 -33.00 0.25 -1.27
N LEU A 476 -32.73 -0.71 -2.15
CA LEU A 476 -33.58 -0.93 -3.32
C LEU A 476 -34.93 -1.52 -2.90
N SER A 477 -36.01 -0.82 -3.23
CA SER A 477 -37.38 -1.35 -3.09
C SER A 477 -37.61 -2.49 -4.07
N GLN A 478 -38.62 -3.30 -3.81
CA GLN A 478 -39.03 -4.40 -4.69
C GLN A 478 -40.54 -4.40 -4.85
N GLU A 479 -41.04 -5.10 -5.87
CA GLU A 479 -42.47 -5.21 -6.15
C GLU A 479 -43.24 -5.69 -4.92
N ILE A 480 -44.47 -5.21 -4.74
CA ILE A 480 -45.31 -5.62 -3.63
C ILE A 480 -45.47 -7.15 -3.60
N SER A 481 -45.11 -7.78 -2.48
CA SER A 481 -45.22 -9.24 -2.36
C SER A 481 -46.69 -9.67 -2.44
N TYR A 482 -46.97 -10.86 -2.98
CA TYR A 482 -48.32 -11.40 -3.13
C TYR A 482 -49.15 -11.28 -1.84
N LYS A 483 -48.59 -11.69 -0.69
CA LYS A 483 -49.26 -11.59 0.62
C LYS A 483 -49.56 -10.16 1.06
N LEU A 484 -48.68 -9.20 0.74
CA LEU A 484 -48.94 -7.79 1.06
C LEU A 484 -50.01 -7.21 0.13
N ASN A 485 -50.03 -7.62 -1.14
CA ASN A 485 -51.05 -7.18 -2.08
C ASN A 485 -52.43 -7.78 -1.79
N GLU A 486 -52.52 -9.00 -1.23
CA GLU A 486 -53.79 -9.54 -0.72
C GLU A 486 -54.41 -8.66 0.37
N VAL A 487 -53.57 -8.05 1.22
CA VAL A 487 -53.99 -7.21 2.34
C VAL A 487 -54.22 -5.75 1.91
N TYR A 488 -53.43 -5.27 0.94
CA TYR A 488 -53.47 -3.89 0.43
C TYR A 488 -53.61 -3.87 -1.11
N PRO A 489 -54.71 -4.39 -1.66
CA PRO A 489 -54.85 -4.64 -3.09
C PRO A 489 -54.75 -3.35 -3.91
N GLY A 490 -53.75 -3.28 -4.79
CA GLY A 490 -53.54 -2.16 -5.71
C GLY A 490 -53.23 -0.83 -5.03
N MET A 491 -52.92 -0.82 -3.73
CA MET A 491 -52.65 0.41 -2.99
C MET A 491 -51.18 0.86 -3.08
N TYR A 492 -50.26 -0.07 -3.32
CA TYR A 492 -48.82 0.19 -3.34
C TYR A 492 -48.16 -0.63 -4.44
N ASP A 493 -47.09 -0.08 -5.00
CA ASP A 493 -46.37 -0.67 -6.13
C ASP A 493 -45.11 -1.41 -5.66
N SER A 494 -44.44 -0.87 -4.63
CA SER A 494 -43.20 -1.44 -4.10
C SER A 494 -43.10 -1.33 -2.59
N TYR A 495 -42.18 -2.07 -1.99
CA TYR A 495 -41.95 -2.06 -0.54
C TYR A 495 -40.48 -2.29 -0.17
N ILE A 496 -40.14 -1.91 1.06
CA ILE A 496 -38.89 -2.27 1.76
C ILE A 496 -39.27 -2.80 3.15
N ALA A 497 -38.77 -3.97 3.52
CA ALA A 497 -38.93 -4.47 4.89
C ALA A 497 -38.13 -3.60 5.87
N ALA A 498 -38.75 -3.20 6.98
CA ALA A 498 -38.16 -2.24 7.92
C ALA A 498 -36.93 -2.80 8.65
N SER A 499 -36.76 -4.13 8.70
CA SER A 499 -35.57 -4.77 9.25
C SER A 499 -34.29 -4.37 8.52
N TYR A 500 -34.31 -4.18 7.19
CA TYR A 500 -33.15 -3.69 6.45
C TYR A 500 -32.79 -2.24 6.81
N VAL A 501 -33.80 -1.40 7.04
CA VAL A 501 -33.59 -0.01 7.48
C VAL A 501 -32.92 0.01 8.85
N LYS A 502 -33.49 -0.71 9.82
CA LYS A 502 -32.96 -0.82 11.19
C LYS A 502 -31.54 -1.40 11.22
N TYR A 503 -31.27 -2.37 10.35
CA TYR A 503 -29.96 -3.00 10.20
C TYR A 503 -28.87 -2.04 9.73
N ILE A 504 -29.18 -1.16 8.77
CA ILE A 504 -28.24 -0.12 8.34
C ILE A 504 -28.08 0.97 9.41
N GLU A 505 -29.18 1.39 10.04
CA GLU A 505 -29.16 2.43 11.06
C GLU A 505 -28.38 2.00 12.32
N SER A 506 -28.43 0.73 12.71
CA SER A 506 -27.72 0.24 13.89
C SER A 506 -26.20 0.28 13.77
N ALA A 507 -25.66 0.40 12.54
CA ALA A 507 -24.23 0.56 12.27
C ALA A 507 -23.81 2.03 12.02
N GLY A 508 -24.73 2.98 12.23
CA GLY A 508 -24.46 4.41 12.15
C GLY A 508 -24.51 5.00 10.74
N ALA A 509 -25.41 4.50 9.89
CA ALA A 509 -25.74 5.08 8.59
C ALA A 509 -27.20 5.55 8.54
N ARG A 510 -27.51 6.45 7.60
CA ARG A 510 -28.88 6.85 7.28
C ARG A 510 -29.34 6.15 6.00
N VAL A 511 -30.64 6.06 5.80
CA VAL A 511 -31.21 5.30 4.68
C VAL A 511 -32.01 6.20 3.73
N VAL A 512 -31.86 5.94 2.43
CA VAL A 512 -32.71 6.46 1.36
C VAL A 512 -33.41 5.28 0.67
N PRO A 513 -34.73 5.29 0.48
CA PRO A 513 -35.39 4.30 -0.36
C PRO A 513 -35.05 4.57 -1.84
N ILE A 514 -34.62 3.53 -2.56
CA ILE A 514 -34.43 3.58 -4.02
C ILE A 514 -35.63 2.90 -4.69
N TRP A 515 -36.38 3.64 -5.50
CA TRP A 515 -37.55 3.09 -6.19
C TRP A 515 -37.18 2.30 -7.44
N ILE A 516 -37.86 1.17 -7.64
CA ILE A 516 -37.91 0.45 -8.92
C ILE A 516 -38.76 1.23 -9.93
N GLY A 517 -38.72 0.83 -11.21
CA GLY A 517 -39.52 1.45 -12.26
C GLY A 517 -39.02 2.81 -12.76
N GLN A 518 -37.94 3.34 -12.19
CA GLN A 518 -37.42 4.66 -12.52
C GLN A 518 -36.48 4.66 -13.76
N PRO A 519 -36.28 5.79 -14.44
CA PRO A 519 -35.36 5.90 -15.57
C PRO A 519 -33.88 5.82 -15.13
N VAL A 520 -32.98 5.53 -16.07
CA VAL A 520 -31.52 5.45 -15.81
C VAL A 520 -30.96 6.75 -15.21
N SER A 521 -31.51 7.91 -15.58
CA SER A 521 -31.12 9.21 -15.02
C SER A 521 -31.36 9.32 -13.52
N TYR A 522 -32.48 8.77 -13.02
CA TYR A 522 -32.78 8.73 -11.59
C TYR A 522 -31.73 7.92 -10.83
N TYR A 523 -31.41 6.71 -11.29
CA TYR A 523 -30.40 5.88 -10.62
C TYR A 523 -29.02 6.54 -10.66
N LYS A 524 -28.66 7.20 -11.77
CA LYS A 524 -27.39 7.92 -11.87
C LYS A 524 -27.32 9.10 -10.90
N ASP A 525 -28.41 9.86 -10.77
CA ASP A 525 -28.51 10.99 -9.84
C ASP A 525 -28.40 10.52 -8.38
N ILE A 526 -29.24 9.56 -7.98
CA ILE A 526 -29.29 9.14 -6.57
C ILE A 526 -28.00 8.43 -6.13
N LEU A 527 -27.40 7.58 -6.99
CA LEU A 527 -26.11 6.93 -6.69
C LEU A 527 -24.95 7.92 -6.56
N GLY A 528 -25.03 9.09 -7.23
CA GLY A 528 -24.04 10.16 -7.08
C GLY A 528 -24.15 10.93 -5.76
N LYS A 529 -25.26 10.75 -5.02
CA LYS A 529 -25.57 11.48 -3.77
C LYS A 529 -25.46 10.62 -2.50
N ILE A 530 -25.57 9.30 -2.64
CA ILE A 530 -25.47 8.32 -1.55
C ILE A 530 -24.12 7.58 -1.57
N ASN A 531 -23.79 6.87 -0.50
CA ASN A 531 -22.48 6.28 -0.26
C ASN A 531 -22.41 4.75 -0.45
N GLY A 532 -23.51 4.10 -0.79
CA GLY A 532 -23.58 2.66 -1.05
C GLY A 532 -25.01 2.20 -1.30
N VAL A 533 -25.19 0.97 -1.79
CA VAL A 533 -26.54 0.41 -2.05
C VAL A 533 -26.68 -1.00 -1.49
N LEU A 534 -27.80 -1.27 -0.82
CA LEU A 534 -28.24 -2.59 -0.40
C LEU A 534 -29.36 -3.11 -1.32
N PHE A 535 -29.16 -4.31 -1.86
CA PHE A 535 -30.14 -5.14 -2.53
C PHE A 535 -30.75 -6.10 -1.50
N PRO A 536 -32.00 -5.87 -1.04
CA PRO A 536 -32.60 -6.68 0.00
C PRO A 536 -33.01 -8.07 -0.50
N GLY A 537 -33.31 -8.95 0.46
CA GLY A 537 -33.98 -10.22 0.20
C GLY A 537 -35.45 -10.01 -0.16
N GLY A 538 -36.08 -11.04 -0.72
CA GLY A 538 -37.39 -10.87 -1.33
C GLY A 538 -37.92 -12.14 -2.00
N SER A 539 -38.98 -11.98 -2.78
CA SER A 539 -39.59 -13.10 -3.52
C SER A 539 -40.09 -12.70 -4.92
N THR A 540 -39.53 -11.63 -5.47
CA THR A 540 -39.86 -11.18 -6.83
C THR A 540 -39.14 -11.99 -7.90
N TYR A 541 -39.70 -12.03 -9.11
CA TYR A 541 -39.08 -12.65 -10.27
C TYR A 541 -38.14 -11.67 -10.99
N PHE A 542 -37.07 -12.20 -11.59
CA PHE A 542 -36.11 -11.39 -12.36
C PHE A 542 -36.56 -11.06 -13.79
N ASN A 543 -37.70 -11.58 -14.23
CA ASN A 543 -38.28 -11.33 -15.55
C ASN A 543 -39.29 -10.17 -15.57
N GLN A 544 -39.57 -9.53 -14.43
CA GLN A 544 -40.48 -8.40 -14.37
C GLN A 544 -39.85 -7.17 -15.02
N SER A 545 -40.52 -6.64 -16.05
CA SER A 545 -40.06 -5.43 -16.76
C SER A 545 -40.15 -4.21 -15.85
N ASN A 546 -39.10 -3.40 -15.87
CA ASN A 546 -38.96 -2.21 -15.00
C ASN A 546 -38.99 -2.56 -13.50
N GLY A 547 -38.75 -3.83 -13.17
CA GLY A 547 -38.81 -4.36 -11.81
C GLY A 547 -37.48 -4.28 -11.05
N TYR A 548 -37.43 -5.04 -9.95
CA TYR A 548 -36.27 -5.16 -9.07
C TYR A 548 -34.97 -5.52 -9.81
N ALA A 549 -35.03 -6.49 -10.72
CA ALA A 549 -33.86 -6.96 -11.45
C ALA A 549 -33.34 -5.95 -12.48
N ASP A 550 -34.24 -5.20 -13.14
CA ASP A 550 -33.87 -4.15 -14.08
C ASP A 550 -33.22 -2.97 -13.37
N ALA A 551 -33.80 -2.50 -12.26
CA ALA A 551 -33.21 -1.48 -11.41
C ALA A 551 -31.82 -1.92 -10.89
N GLY A 552 -31.72 -3.16 -10.39
CA GLY A 552 -30.47 -3.77 -9.95
C GLY A 552 -29.39 -3.81 -11.03
N ALA A 553 -29.74 -4.16 -12.27
CA ALA A 553 -28.81 -4.19 -13.39
C ALA A 553 -28.26 -2.80 -13.73
N VAL A 554 -29.11 -1.77 -13.68
CA VAL A 554 -28.70 -0.37 -13.90
C VAL A 554 -27.78 0.10 -12.79
N ILE A 555 -28.15 -0.13 -11.52
CA ILE A 555 -27.35 0.23 -10.34
C ILE A 555 -25.98 -0.45 -10.38
N TYR A 556 -25.94 -1.76 -10.65
CA TYR A 556 -24.70 -2.52 -10.78
C TYR A 556 -23.78 -1.94 -11.86
N LYS A 557 -24.33 -1.59 -13.03
CA LYS A 557 -23.56 -0.98 -14.13
C LYS A 557 -22.98 0.37 -13.74
N ILE A 558 -23.73 1.22 -13.03
CA ILE A 558 -23.27 2.53 -12.56
C ILE A 558 -22.19 2.37 -11.48
N ALA A 559 -22.43 1.57 -10.44
CA ALA A 559 -21.46 1.32 -9.38
C ALA A 559 -20.16 0.70 -9.91
N LYS A 560 -20.26 -0.22 -10.89
CA LYS A 560 -19.09 -0.78 -11.58
C LYS A 560 -18.30 0.29 -12.32
N LYS A 561 -18.97 1.29 -12.89
CA LYS A 561 -18.32 2.42 -13.56
C LYS A 561 -17.59 3.31 -12.55
N PHE A 562 -18.22 3.68 -11.42
CA PHE A 562 -17.57 4.44 -10.35
C PHE A 562 -16.27 3.77 -9.90
N ASN A 563 -16.35 2.49 -9.52
CA ASN A 563 -15.17 1.77 -9.01
C ASN A 563 -14.06 1.63 -10.06
N LYS A 564 -14.40 1.44 -11.33
CA LYS A 564 -13.41 1.42 -12.42
C LYS A 564 -12.71 2.77 -12.64
N GLN A 565 -13.32 3.87 -12.22
CA GLN A 565 -12.79 5.23 -12.32
C GLN A 565 -12.08 5.68 -11.04
N GLY A 566 -11.89 4.77 -10.06
CA GLY A 566 -11.28 5.10 -8.77
C GLY A 566 -12.24 5.70 -7.74
N ASP A 567 -13.54 5.77 -8.05
CA ASP A 567 -14.58 6.25 -7.16
C ASP A 567 -15.23 5.06 -6.41
N PHE A 568 -14.89 4.91 -5.13
CA PHE A 568 -15.21 3.74 -4.33
C PHE A 568 -16.71 3.66 -4.02
N PHE A 569 -17.45 2.67 -4.52
CA PHE A 569 -18.90 2.58 -4.28
C PHE A 569 -19.35 1.15 -3.97
N PRO A 570 -19.72 0.83 -2.71
CA PRO A 570 -20.04 -0.53 -2.31
C PRO A 570 -21.49 -0.94 -2.62
N ILE A 571 -21.66 -2.23 -2.94
CA ILE A 571 -22.97 -2.90 -3.06
C ILE A 571 -23.04 -4.06 -2.07
N TRP A 572 -24.17 -4.20 -1.40
CA TRP A 572 -24.47 -5.35 -0.54
C TRP A 572 -25.72 -6.10 -1.01
N GLY A 573 -25.60 -7.40 -1.25
CA GLY A 573 -26.73 -8.27 -1.59
C GLY A 573 -27.08 -9.23 -0.46
N THR A 574 -28.35 -9.28 -0.08
CA THR A 574 -28.87 -10.26 0.90
C THR A 574 -29.92 -11.16 0.24
N CYS A 575 -29.74 -12.49 0.32
CA CYS A 575 -30.68 -13.49 -0.21
C CYS A 575 -31.02 -13.22 -1.69
N LEU A 576 -32.24 -12.80 -2.02
CA LEU A 576 -32.59 -12.36 -3.38
C LEU A 576 -31.64 -11.30 -3.95
N GLY A 577 -31.10 -10.39 -3.11
CA GLY A 577 -30.09 -9.42 -3.53
C GLY A 577 -28.72 -10.03 -3.84
N PHE A 578 -28.34 -11.12 -3.15
CA PHE A 578 -27.15 -11.92 -3.48
C PHE A 578 -27.34 -12.62 -4.82
N GLU A 579 -28.50 -13.23 -5.02
CA GLU A 579 -28.89 -13.86 -6.29
C GLU A 579 -28.90 -12.85 -7.44
N LEU A 580 -29.43 -11.65 -7.19
CA LEU A 580 -29.47 -10.57 -8.17
C LEU A 580 -28.05 -10.11 -8.52
N LEU A 581 -27.16 -9.97 -7.52
CA LEU A 581 -25.78 -9.54 -7.72
C LEU A 581 -25.03 -10.47 -8.69
N THR A 582 -25.12 -11.79 -8.50
CA THR A 582 -24.48 -12.74 -9.41
C THR A 582 -25.18 -12.76 -10.77
N TYR A 583 -26.52 -12.69 -10.80
CA TYR A 583 -27.30 -12.65 -12.03
C TYR A 583 -26.92 -11.47 -12.94
N VAL A 584 -26.84 -10.25 -12.41
CA VAL A 584 -26.46 -9.07 -13.20
C VAL A 584 -24.98 -9.06 -13.56
N ALA A 585 -24.10 -9.63 -12.71
CA ALA A 585 -22.69 -9.81 -13.03
C ALA A 585 -22.45 -10.82 -14.17
N ALA A 586 -23.36 -11.78 -14.33
CA ALA A 586 -23.44 -12.75 -15.42
C ALA A 586 -24.17 -12.23 -16.66
N ASN A 587 -24.41 -10.91 -16.76
CA ASN A 587 -25.19 -10.30 -17.84
C ASN A 587 -26.60 -10.90 -17.96
N LYS A 588 -27.30 -11.08 -16.83
CA LYS A 588 -28.66 -11.61 -16.74
C LYS A 588 -28.78 -13.08 -17.19
N PHE A 589 -27.71 -13.85 -17.09
CA PHE A 589 -27.73 -15.31 -17.31
C PHE A 589 -28.26 -16.02 -16.06
N GLU A 590 -29.35 -16.78 -16.20
CA GLU A 590 -29.93 -17.57 -15.11
C GLU A 590 -29.03 -18.77 -14.78
N HIS A 591 -28.65 -18.89 -13.52
CA HIS A 591 -27.72 -19.91 -13.04
C HIS A 591 -28.00 -20.33 -11.59
N ARG A 592 -29.16 -19.93 -11.06
CA ARG A 592 -29.63 -20.36 -9.74
C ARG A 592 -30.18 -21.78 -9.83
N SER A 593 -30.00 -22.52 -8.75
CA SER A 593 -30.56 -23.86 -8.56
C SER A 593 -31.70 -23.79 -7.56
N ASP A 594 -32.68 -24.69 -7.68
CA ASP A 594 -33.65 -24.92 -6.61
C ASP A 594 -32.91 -25.39 -5.34
N CYS A 595 -33.29 -24.83 -4.20
CA CYS A 595 -32.70 -25.05 -2.89
C CYS A 595 -33.81 -25.16 -1.83
N SER A 596 -33.69 -26.14 -0.96
CA SER A 596 -34.61 -26.44 0.13
C SER A 596 -34.10 -25.84 1.45
N SER A 597 -33.98 -24.52 1.51
CA SER A 597 -33.60 -23.80 2.74
C SER A 597 -34.67 -22.80 3.15
N HIS A 598 -35.92 -23.28 3.13
CA HIS A 598 -37.05 -22.57 3.67
C HIS A 598 -37.07 -22.82 5.19
N ASN A 599 -36.70 -21.84 6.01
CA ASN A 599 -36.79 -21.90 7.48
C ASN A 599 -35.64 -22.65 8.19
N GLN A 600 -34.41 -22.49 7.73
CA GLN A 600 -33.23 -23.22 8.23
C GLN A 600 -32.23 -22.27 8.91
N ALA A 601 -31.86 -22.53 10.16
CA ALA A 601 -30.79 -21.81 10.85
C ALA A 601 -29.49 -22.60 10.76
N LEU A 602 -28.41 -21.97 10.26
CA LEU A 602 -27.14 -22.65 9.94
C LEU A 602 -25.92 -21.91 10.51
N PRO A 603 -24.81 -22.62 10.78
CA PRO A 603 -23.49 -22.01 10.88
C PRO A 603 -22.96 -21.68 9.48
N LEU A 604 -21.74 -21.19 9.36
CA LEU A 604 -21.02 -21.00 8.10
C LEU A 604 -19.88 -22.00 7.98
N GLU A 605 -19.86 -22.73 6.87
CA GLU A 605 -18.76 -23.61 6.50
C GLU A 605 -17.74 -22.78 5.68
N PHE A 606 -16.77 -22.19 6.37
CA PHE A 606 -15.77 -21.31 5.76
C PHE A 606 -14.82 -22.07 4.81
N THR A 607 -14.46 -21.45 3.69
CA THR A 607 -13.36 -21.92 2.84
C THR A 607 -12.02 -21.78 3.57
N SER A 608 -10.96 -22.46 3.11
CA SER A 608 -9.64 -22.40 3.76
C SER A 608 -8.98 -21.02 3.69
N ASP A 609 -9.29 -20.25 2.65
CA ASP A 609 -8.71 -18.95 2.31
C ASP A 609 -9.61 -17.75 2.70
N PHE A 610 -10.70 -17.98 3.45
CA PHE A 610 -11.67 -16.92 3.77
C PHE A 610 -11.05 -15.71 4.48
N ARG A 611 -9.91 -15.87 5.17
CA ARG A 611 -9.17 -14.78 5.85
C ARG A 611 -8.43 -13.84 4.90
N ASP A 612 -8.31 -14.20 3.62
CA ASP A 612 -7.75 -13.31 2.61
C ASP A 612 -8.82 -12.37 2.01
N SER A 613 -10.09 -12.54 2.41
CA SER A 613 -11.20 -11.69 2.00
C SER A 613 -11.23 -10.34 2.72
N ARG A 614 -11.91 -9.35 2.13
CA ARG A 614 -12.20 -8.09 2.82
C ARG A 614 -13.24 -8.32 3.91
N LEU A 615 -14.30 -9.08 3.62
CA LEU A 615 -15.42 -9.32 4.54
C LEU A 615 -15.01 -10.04 5.82
N PHE A 616 -14.04 -10.96 5.79
CA PHE A 616 -13.66 -11.74 6.98
C PHE A 616 -12.18 -11.63 7.39
N GLY A 617 -11.31 -11.02 6.58
CA GLY A 617 -9.88 -10.97 6.88
C GLY A 617 -9.55 -10.24 8.17
N LYS A 618 -10.34 -9.23 8.55
CA LYS A 618 -10.24 -8.52 9.82
C LYS A 618 -11.36 -8.83 10.81
N ALA A 619 -12.18 -9.84 10.53
CA ALA A 619 -13.26 -10.23 11.43
C ALA A 619 -12.69 -10.62 12.81
N PRO A 620 -13.26 -10.12 13.91
CA PRO A 620 -12.90 -10.56 15.25
C PRO A 620 -13.00 -12.08 15.40
N SER A 621 -12.07 -12.70 16.13
CA SER A 621 -12.01 -14.15 16.26
C SER A 621 -13.24 -14.74 16.95
N ASP A 622 -13.86 -14.00 17.88
CA ASP A 622 -15.15 -14.38 18.50
C ASP A 622 -16.27 -14.48 17.46
N VAL A 623 -16.37 -13.50 16.56
CA VAL A 623 -17.37 -13.48 15.47
C VAL A 623 -17.18 -14.68 14.55
N ILE A 624 -15.93 -14.97 14.15
CA ILE A 624 -15.63 -16.13 13.30
C ILE A 624 -15.95 -17.44 14.00
N GLN A 625 -15.64 -17.55 15.29
CA GLN A 625 -15.94 -18.75 16.06
C GLN A 625 -17.46 -18.99 16.12
N ILE A 626 -18.23 -17.97 16.48
CA ILE A 626 -19.70 -18.05 16.54
C ILE A 626 -20.28 -18.47 15.18
N LEU A 627 -19.88 -17.76 14.11
CA LEU A 627 -20.36 -18.06 12.76
C LEU A 627 -20.04 -19.50 12.36
N ARG A 628 -18.89 -20.05 12.78
CA ARG A 628 -18.47 -21.40 12.45
C ARG A 628 -19.19 -22.48 13.26
N SER A 629 -19.48 -22.25 14.54
CA SER A 629 -19.95 -23.30 15.45
C SER A 629 -21.43 -23.24 15.82
N GLU A 630 -22.12 -22.13 15.55
CA GLU A 630 -23.49 -21.92 16.01
C GLU A 630 -24.45 -21.64 14.85
N ASN A 631 -25.70 -22.10 14.99
CA ASN A 631 -26.76 -21.90 14.00
C ASN A 631 -27.32 -20.47 14.07
N VAL A 632 -26.50 -19.49 13.70
CA VAL A 632 -26.80 -18.05 13.83
C VAL A 632 -27.26 -17.39 12.54
N THR A 633 -27.19 -18.07 11.40
CA THR A 633 -27.58 -17.52 10.09
C THR A 633 -28.96 -18.05 9.65
N GLY A 634 -29.94 -17.16 9.55
CA GLY A 634 -31.31 -17.52 9.14
C GLY A 634 -31.45 -17.59 7.61
N ASN A 635 -31.78 -18.77 7.09
CA ASN A 635 -31.98 -19.04 5.66
C ASN A 635 -33.48 -19.22 5.34
N TYR A 636 -33.95 -18.49 4.32
CA TYR A 636 -35.35 -18.43 3.88
C TYR A 636 -35.46 -18.32 2.36
N HIS A 637 -34.75 -19.18 1.63
CA HIS A 637 -34.65 -19.10 0.18
C HIS A 637 -35.11 -20.40 -0.49
N ARG A 638 -35.68 -20.23 -1.69
CA ARG A 638 -36.06 -21.30 -2.62
C ARG A 638 -34.99 -21.54 -3.68
N TYR A 639 -34.21 -20.51 -3.97
CA TYR A 639 -33.15 -20.54 -4.96
C TYR A 639 -31.83 -20.22 -4.28
N CYS A 640 -30.77 -20.79 -4.80
CA CYS A 640 -29.42 -20.57 -4.31
C CYS A 640 -28.44 -20.58 -5.48
N VAL A 641 -27.23 -20.08 -5.25
CA VAL A 641 -26.13 -20.17 -6.22
C VAL A 641 -25.14 -21.21 -5.73
N THR A 642 -24.87 -22.21 -6.56
CA THR A 642 -23.83 -23.22 -6.30
C THR A 642 -22.51 -22.81 -6.95
N GLN A 643 -21.40 -23.42 -6.53
CA GLN A 643 -20.11 -23.20 -7.21
C GLN A 643 -20.16 -23.59 -8.69
N GLU A 644 -20.89 -24.67 -9.01
CA GLU A 644 -21.14 -25.08 -10.39
C GLU A 644 -21.95 -24.04 -11.17
N GLY A 645 -23.00 -23.47 -10.56
CA GLY A 645 -23.78 -22.39 -11.17
C GLY A 645 -22.94 -21.14 -11.44
N LEU A 646 -22.07 -20.76 -10.49
CA LEU A 646 -21.12 -19.67 -10.65
C LEU A 646 -20.13 -19.93 -11.81
N ALA A 647 -19.65 -21.17 -11.94
CA ALA A 647 -18.76 -21.58 -13.03
C ALA A 647 -19.46 -21.53 -14.40
N LYS A 648 -20.69 -22.06 -14.50
CA LYS A 648 -21.52 -21.98 -15.72
C LYS A 648 -21.76 -20.55 -16.17
N ALA A 649 -21.88 -19.63 -15.21
CA ALA A 649 -22.04 -18.20 -15.46
C ALA A 649 -20.72 -17.45 -15.78
N ASN A 650 -19.57 -18.13 -15.84
CA ASN A 650 -18.24 -17.54 -16.02
C ASN A 650 -17.91 -16.48 -14.94
N LEU A 651 -18.28 -16.78 -13.69
CA LEU A 651 -18.12 -15.87 -12.56
C LEU A 651 -17.07 -16.31 -11.53
N THR A 652 -16.48 -17.50 -11.65
CA THR A 652 -15.51 -18.06 -10.70
C THR A 652 -14.32 -17.13 -10.43
N ASN A 653 -13.79 -16.46 -11.46
CA ASN A 653 -12.66 -15.54 -11.30
C ASN A 653 -13.08 -14.10 -10.91
N LYS A 654 -14.39 -13.81 -10.87
CA LYS A 654 -14.92 -12.50 -10.52
C LYS A 654 -15.33 -12.42 -9.05
N PHE A 655 -15.72 -13.53 -8.45
CA PHE A 655 -16.14 -13.59 -7.05
C PHE A 655 -15.30 -14.60 -6.28
N ARG A 656 -14.80 -14.17 -5.12
CA ARG A 656 -14.25 -15.06 -4.10
C ARG A 656 -15.43 -15.62 -3.30
N VAL A 657 -15.47 -16.93 -3.12
CA VAL A 657 -16.39 -17.62 -2.21
C VAL A 657 -15.70 -17.72 -0.85
N MET A 658 -16.37 -17.31 0.24
CA MET A 658 -15.78 -17.37 1.59
C MET A 658 -16.46 -18.39 2.49
N SER A 659 -17.69 -18.80 2.18
CA SER A 659 -18.35 -19.90 2.87
C SER A 659 -19.41 -20.55 2.00
N VAL A 660 -19.68 -21.82 2.31
CA VAL A 660 -20.77 -22.63 1.75
C VAL A 660 -21.67 -23.13 2.87
N ASN A 661 -22.78 -23.75 2.49
CA ASN A 661 -23.71 -24.45 3.38
C ASN A 661 -24.51 -25.50 2.61
N HIS A 662 -25.27 -26.32 3.34
CA HIS A 662 -26.11 -27.37 2.77
C HIS A 662 -27.59 -27.16 3.11
N ASP A 663 -28.45 -27.30 2.11
CA ASP A 663 -29.91 -27.23 2.28
C ASP A 663 -30.47 -28.48 2.98
N TRP A 664 -31.79 -28.56 3.18
CA TRP A 664 -32.42 -29.75 3.80
C TRP A 664 -32.25 -31.05 2.99
N ASN A 665 -31.98 -30.94 1.69
CA ASN A 665 -31.76 -32.07 0.80
C ASN A 665 -30.26 -32.42 0.64
N GLY A 666 -29.36 -31.68 1.32
CA GLY A 666 -27.92 -31.85 1.23
C GLY A 666 -27.27 -31.20 0.00
N GLN A 667 -27.97 -30.32 -0.73
CA GLN A 667 -27.38 -29.54 -1.82
C GLN A 667 -26.46 -28.46 -1.25
N GLU A 668 -25.17 -28.50 -1.61
CA GLU A 668 -24.22 -27.44 -1.30
C GLU A 668 -24.59 -26.15 -2.05
N PHE A 669 -24.59 -25.02 -1.37
CA PHE A 669 -24.74 -23.69 -1.94
C PHE A 669 -23.77 -22.68 -1.32
N ILE A 670 -23.45 -21.62 -2.06
CA ILE A 670 -22.59 -20.53 -1.59
C ILE A 670 -23.39 -19.67 -0.61
N SER A 671 -22.87 -19.52 0.62
CA SER A 671 -23.53 -18.70 1.65
C SER A 671 -22.94 -17.30 1.79
N THR A 672 -21.65 -17.11 1.45
CA THR A 672 -21.03 -15.78 1.35
C THR A 672 -20.06 -15.67 0.18
N LEU A 673 -20.07 -14.51 -0.48
CA LEU A 673 -19.12 -14.17 -1.56
C LEU A 673 -18.81 -12.68 -1.60
N GLU A 674 -17.68 -12.33 -2.20
CA GLU A 674 -17.32 -10.93 -2.51
C GLU A 674 -16.66 -10.84 -3.89
N HIS A 675 -16.84 -9.72 -4.58
CA HIS A 675 -16.20 -9.49 -5.87
C HIS A 675 -14.69 -9.32 -5.68
N VAL A 676 -13.85 -9.93 -6.52
CA VAL A 676 -12.39 -9.95 -6.32
C VAL A 676 -11.79 -8.55 -6.25
N SER A 677 -12.20 -7.65 -7.16
CA SER A 677 -11.64 -6.29 -7.29
C SER A 677 -12.56 -5.12 -6.93
N MET A 678 -13.84 -5.37 -6.65
CA MET A 678 -14.83 -4.30 -6.42
C MET A 678 -15.47 -4.52 -5.05
N PRO A 679 -15.92 -3.46 -4.34
CA PRO A 679 -16.53 -3.59 -3.02
C PRO A 679 -18.00 -4.07 -3.11
N PHE A 680 -18.22 -5.19 -3.80
CA PHE A 680 -19.53 -5.83 -3.92
C PHE A 680 -19.54 -7.11 -3.10
N TYR A 681 -20.52 -7.22 -2.22
CA TYR A 681 -20.60 -8.26 -1.20
C TYR A 681 -21.96 -8.94 -1.27
N GLY A 682 -21.99 -10.23 -0.98
CA GLY A 682 -23.22 -11.01 -0.99
C GLY A 682 -23.27 -12.00 0.16
N VAL A 683 -24.43 -12.10 0.80
CA VAL A 683 -24.79 -13.15 1.77
C VAL A 683 -26.11 -13.79 1.38
N GLN A 684 -26.19 -15.12 1.32
CA GLN A 684 -27.41 -15.84 0.95
C GLN A 684 -28.43 -15.87 2.12
N PHE A 685 -27.95 -15.83 3.35
CA PHE A 685 -28.76 -15.76 4.57
C PHE A 685 -29.17 -14.32 4.91
N HIS A 686 -30.02 -14.17 5.92
CA HIS A 686 -30.59 -12.90 6.36
C HIS A 686 -30.03 -12.42 7.70
N PRO A 687 -28.91 -11.67 7.71
CA PRO A 687 -28.37 -11.15 8.97
C PRO A 687 -29.37 -10.24 9.67
N GLU A 688 -30.13 -9.42 8.93
CA GLU A 688 -31.03 -8.40 9.47
C GLU A 688 -32.15 -8.98 10.36
N LYS A 689 -32.55 -10.24 10.12
CA LYS A 689 -33.70 -10.83 10.83
C LYS A 689 -33.44 -11.07 12.31
N ASN A 690 -32.20 -11.39 12.68
CA ASN A 690 -31.84 -11.83 14.03
C ASN A 690 -32.25 -10.85 15.13
N ALA A 691 -32.13 -9.54 14.88
CA ALA A 691 -32.48 -8.50 15.84
C ALA A 691 -33.91 -7.93 15.66
N TYR A 692 -34.48 -8.04 14.45
CA TYR A 692 -35.60 -7.17 14.06
C TYR A 692 -36.87 -7.89 13.60
N GLU A 693 -36.84 -9.19 13.30
CA GLU A 693 -38.01 -9.93 12.80
C GLU A 693 -38.46 -11.02 13.76
N TRP A 694 -39.67 -10.91 14.30
CA TRP A 694 -40.21 -11.79 15.34
C TRP A 694 -41.48 -12.53 14.89
N VAL A 695 -41.62 -12.75 13.59
CA VAL A 695 -42.80 -13.40 13.01
C VAL A 695 -42.87 -14.86 13.47
N LYS A 696 -43.98 -15.26 14.10
CA LYS A 696 -44.18 -16.62 14.63
C LYS A 696 -44.11 -17.67 13.51
N GLY A 697 -43.62 -18.87 13.84
CA GLY A 697 -43.50 -19.99 12.90
C GLY A 697 -42.28 -19.90 11.97
N LYS A 698 -41.40 -18.90 12.17
CA LYS A 698 -40.10 -18.79 11.52
C LYS A 698 -38.99 -19.14 12.51
N ASN A 699 -38.07 -19.99 12.10
CA ASN A 699 -36.89 -20.43 12.85
C ASN A 699 -35.78 -19.36 12.72
N ILE A 700 -36.03 -18.17 13.27
CA ILE A 700 -35.09 -17.04 13.24
C ILE A 700 -34.19 -17.11 14.48
N PRO A 701 -32.85 -17.14 14.32
CA PRO A 701 -31.94 -17.10 15.46
C PRO A 701 -31.99 -15.75 16.20
N HIS A 702 -32.35 -15.77 17.48
CA HIS A 702 -32.43 -14.59 18.34
C HIS A 702 -31.45 -14.62 19.53
N SER A 703 -30.47 -15.55 19.51
CA SER A 703 -29.46 -15.62 20.57
C SER A 703 -28.60 -14.35 20.59
N PHE A 704 -27.99 -14.05 21.74
CA PHE A 704 -27.01 -12.97 21.86
C PHE A 704 -25.93 -13.05 20.77
N ASN A 705 -25.42 -14.26 20.53
CA ASN A 705 -24.42 -14.55 19.50
C ASN A 705 -24.94 -14.33 18.06
N ALA A 706 -26.22 -14.61 17.81
CA ALA A 706 -26.87 -14.30 16.53
C ALA A 706 -27.00 -12.78 16.29
N VAL A 707 -27.29 -12.01 17.33
CA VAL A 707 -27.33 -10.53 17.25
C VAL A 707 -25.92 -9.96 17.08
N ARG A 708 -24.93 -10.51 17.79
CA ARG A 708 -23.51 -10.10 17.70
C ARG A 708 -22.94 -10.27 16.28
N THR A 709 -23.27 -11.37 15.61
CA THR A 709 -22.83 -11.65 14.23
C THR A 709 -23.62 -10.86 13.19
N ASN A 710 -24.92 -10.61 13.39
CA ASN A 710 -25.69 -9.64 12.60
C ASN A 710 -24.99 -8.27 12.59
N GLN A 711 -24.68 -7.72 13.77
CA GLN A 711 -24.12 -6.38 13.88
C GLN A 711 -22.76 -6.28 13.16
N TYR A 712 -21.96 -7.35 13.17
CA TYR A 712 -20.70 -7.39 12.42
C TYR A 712 -20.88 -7.11 10.92
N PHE A 713 -21.87 -7.73 10.29
CA PHE A 713 -22.12 -7.54 8.86
C PHE A 713 -22.61 -6.11 8.56
N ALA A 714 -23.42 -5.53 9.45
CA ALA A 714 -23.87 -4.14 9.33
C ALA A 714 -22.69 -3.18 9.45
N ASP A 715 -21.87 -3.34 10.50
CA ASP A 715 -20.68 -2.52 10.77
C ASP A 715 -19.71 -2.58 9.59
N PHE A 716 -19.48 -3.79 9.04
CA PHE A 716 -18.64 -3.96 7.88
C PHE A 716 -19.16 -3.15 6.69
N PHE A 717 -20.42 -3.32 6.31
CA PHE A 717 -20.96 -2.66 5.12
C PHE A 717 -21.03 -1.14 5.27
N VAL A 718 -21.42 -0.63 6.45
CA VAL A 718 -21.39 0.81 6.70
C VAL A 718 -19.96 1.35 6.67
N ASN A 719 -18.98 0.62 7.20
CA ASN A 719 -17.56 1.01 7.08
C ASN A 719 -17.05 1.03 5.65
N GLU A 720 -17.58 0.19 4.75
CA GLU A 720 -17.30 0.30 3.32
C GLU A 720 -17.90 1.59 2.75
N ALA A 721 -19.14 1.94 3.11
CA ALA A 721 -19.79 3.17 2.65
C ALA A 721 -19.08 4.44 3.14
N ARG A 722 -18.43 4.41 4.32
CA ARG A 722 -17.63 5.53 4.83
C ARG A 722 -16.44 5.91 3.95
N LYS A 723 -16.05 5.08 2.96
CA LYS A 723 -14.84 5.26 2.13
C LYS A 723 -15.05 6.14 0.88
N ASN A 724 -16.25 6.64 0.63
CA ASN A 724 -16.49 7.66 -0.40
C ASN A 724 -17.18 8.89 0.15
N HIS A 725 -17.16 9.96 -0.64
CA HIS A 725 -17.58 11.30 -0.27
C HIS A 725 -18.77 11.81 -1.08
N HIS A 726 -19.56 10.91 -1.66
CA HIS A 726 -20.83 11.28 -2.26
C HIS A 726 -21.73 11.95 -1.22
N ALA A 727 -22.41 13.00 -1.66
CA ALA A 727 -23.27 13.79 -0.80
C ALA A 727 -24.38 14.43 -1.63
N PHE A 728 -25.50 14.73 -0.97
CA PHE A 728 -26.53 15.57 -1.55
C PHE A 728 -26.02 17.02 -1.70
N PRO A 729 -26.45 17.76 -2.74
CA PRO A 729 -26.03 19.14 -2.95
C PRO A 729 -26.42 20.10 -1.81
N SER A 730 -27.50 19.78 -1.09
CA SER A 730 -28.01 20.57 0.03
C SER A 730 -28.65 19.71 1.11
N ALA A 731 -28.67 20.23 2.34
CA ALA A 731 -29.38 19.58 3.45
C ALA A 731 -30.89 19.46 3.20
N GLY A 732 -31.49 20.36 2.41
CA GLY A 732 -32.90 20.30 2.03
C GLY A 732 -33.19 19.09 1.15
N GLU A 733 -32.39 18.89 0.09
CA GLU A 733 -32.49 17.70 -0.77
C GLU A 733 -32.20 16.41 0.00
N GLU A 734 -31.19 16.43 0.87
CA GLU A 734 -30.86 15.27 1.72
C GLU A 734 -32.06 14.89 2.59
N ASN A 735 -32.59 15.84 3.37
CA ASN A 735 -33.69 15.60 4.29
C ASN A 735 -34.95 15.12 3.58
N ALA A 736 -35.23 15.61 2.36
CA ALA A 736 -36.38 15.17 1.57
C ALA A 736 -36.24 13.73 1.05
N ALA A 737 -35.02 13.25 0.82
CA ALA A 737 -34.76 11.92 0.29
C ALA A 737 -34.73 10.81 1.36
N LEU A 738 -34.56 11.15 2.64
CA LEU A 738 -34.38 10.17 3.71
C LEU A 738 -35.64 9.33 3.99
N ILE A 739 -35.41 8.10 4.46
CA ILE A 739 -36.47 7.16 4.86
C ILE A 739 -37.39 7.72 5.97
N TYR A 740 -36.92 8.71 6.72
CA TYR A 740 -37.66 9.37 7.80
C TYR A 740 -38.96 10.04 7.36
N ASN A 741 -39.12 10.32 6.06
CA ASN A 741 -40.35 10.88 5.49
C ASN A 741 -41.44 9.85 5.23
N TYR A 742 -41.16 8.55 5.43
CA TYR A 742 -42.07 7.47 5.09
C TYR A 742 -42.51 6.72 6.35
N PRO A 743 -43.82 6.43 6.53
CA PRO A 743 -44.29 5.66 7.68
C PRO A 743 -44.09 4.15 7.48
N ALA A 744 -43.53 3.48 8.49
CA ALA A 744 -43.52 2.01 8.54
C ALA A 744 -44.90 1.47 8.97
N THR A 745 -45.44 0.53 8.21
CA THR A 745 -46.74 -0.12 8.51
C THR A 745 -46.53 -1.44 9.23
N PHE A 746 -47.29 -1.73 10.29
CA PHE A 746 -47.23 -3.00 11.02
C PHE A 746 -47.94 -4.14 10.24
N THR A 747 -47.19 -4.78 9.34
CA THR A 747 -47.69 -5.84 8.45
C THR A 747 -47.74 -7.22 9.09
N GLY A 748 -47.02 -7.44 10.20
CA GLY A 748 -46.97 -8.74 10.89
C GLY A 748 -48.34 -9.22 11.40
N MET A 749 -49.21 -8.31 11.87
CA MET A 749 -50.59 -8.66 12.27
C MET A 749 -51.45 -9.17 11.11
N LYS A 750 -51.05 -8.89 9.87
CA LYS A 750 -51.77 -9.26 8.66
C LYS A 750 -51.16 -10.47 7.94
N GLY A 751 -50.32 -11.24 8.63
CA GLY A 751 -49.74 -12.49 8.09
C GLY A 751 -48.57 -12.31 7.13
N SER A 752 -47.98 -11.10 7.07
CA SER A 752 -46.75 -10.83 6.32
C SER A 752 -45.56 -11.61 6.89
N SER A 753 -44.56 -11.88 6.05
CA SER A 753 -43.27 -12.46 6.44
C SER A 753 -42.36 -11.47 7.19
N TYR A 754 -42.79 -10.21 7.34
CA TYR A 754 -42.08 -9.14 8.02
C TYR A 754 -43.01 -8.46 9.03
N LEU A 755 -42.46 -8.03 10.17
CA LEU A 755 -43.20 -7.27 11.17
C LEU A 755 -43.64 -5.92 10.60
N GLN A 756 -42.72 -5.16 10.03
CA GLN A 756 -43.01 -3.84 9.48
C GLN A 756 -42.47 -3.69 8.05
N CYS A 757 -43.22 -3.00 7.20
CA CYS A 757 -42.79 -2.62 5.86
C CYS A 757 -43.04 -1.13 5.60
N TYR A 758 -42.10 -0.50 4.91
CA TYR A 758 -42.34 0.76 4.20
C TYR A 758 -42.91 0.40 2.82
N MET A 759 -44.02 1.02 2.43
CA MET A 759 -44.72 0.74 1.17
C MET A 759 -44.85 2.03 0.35
N PHE A 760 -44.60 1.95 -0.95
CA PHE A 760 -44.44 3.10 -1.83
C PHE A 760 -45.37 3.02 -3.04
N LYS A 761 -45.72 4.19 -3.59
CA LYS A 761 -46.38 4.34 -4.89
C LYS A 761 -45.38 4.86 -5.92
N VAL A 762 -45.56 4.52 -7.19
CA VAL A 762 -44.67 4.88 -8.32
C VAL A 762 -44.54 6.40 -8.53
N ASN A 763 -45.42 7.22 -7.95
CA ASN A 763 -45.45 8.69 -8.07
C ASN A 763 -45.51 9.42 -6.71
N ALA A 764 -44.91 8.87 -5.64
CA ALA A 764 -44.93 9.48 -4.30
C ALA A 764 -43.82 10.52 -4.09
#